data_AF-A0A4C1SW97-F1
#
_entry.id   AF-A0A4C1SW97-F1
#
_cell.length_a   1.000
_cell.length_b   1.000
_cell.length_c   1.000
_cell.angle_alpha   90.00
_cell.angle_beta   90.00
_cell.angle_gamma   90.00
#
_symmetry.space_group_name_H-M   'P 1'
#
loop_
_entity.id
_entity.type
_entity.pdbx_description
1 polymer ?
#
loop_
_entity_poly.entity_id
_entity_poly.type
_entity_poly.pdbx_seq_one_letter_code
_entity_poly.pdbx_strand_id
1 'polypeptide(L)'
;MPSIFSKNAIISGEIDYYCLVCDDRLKTEDSVNAHIQKVVHQKNLDQKSCYVKDYEIDKIRKVNKGYYCEYCNILLTSALKISLHVKHKNHKYNKSDDIDVTTSNKHAKCCAYCNIEFDNEELHKTESTHVLNLIQAQLLIGEKRSVYRKIDNHTFHCITCNEVLPLPTESHFEQDTHDERYMQCRKDKKILYDKIQKKKPLIGTPKKQIVEANLSQKEKPIIPQAVNANELNNINKKFENKVNTEEVTRKKTESNNDVVPELDPLEALVKKLNLKDYIYSHENGNLICILCEWDLSSSVDSVKAHIQGRHHQQILKLHKQRVEKEKKEKTICGNQKETKESKNDFTSTAVMEDNSKSENALKENDCSVILTETDKKSPITDVKSTDKTDILSNVADLQKHAIAIDFICEKAFCKKCNKSLPFEIEAIRNHIEQHGKSKSKDCPSLNKSDGNVKDGTKLFTRPVFMSKNESNLETPKMATTSTVTETDDQEKIVRDVEKFASENHINYNFSPNQAYCRICKTQIPNGLNSMKEHVQGARHTRNTPEINVETITPVVSPQKPHKTKSFENFIVSLGRMKNLFQELFILNKKFCITPISFHIITRTADRMRCHMCEKNFNVSEVNNHLALDSHTSRLMNTPVIISEEMELIRIPRNGIFHCGFCNLIIAGWNDMQNHVKSLDHRNNKMKSDWALEEFLPEAEAQEMRDEFVKMVLMGMLNNL
;
A
#
# COMPACT_ATOMS: atom_id res chain seq x y z
N MET A 1 5.36 -7.90 -0.75
CA MET A 1 5.38 -8.77 0.46
C MET A 1 4.12 -8.56 1.31
N PRO A 2 3.62 -9.57 2.05
CA PRO A 2 2.47 -9.43 2.95
C PRO A 2 2.79 -8.54 4.18
N SER A 3 1.78 -7.79 4.64
CA SER A 3 1.91 -6.80 5.72
C SER A 3 2.23 -7.42 7.10
N ILE A 4 2.70 -6.61 8.04
CA ILE A 4 2.92 -7.07 9.42
C ILE A 4 1.60 -7.45 10.12
N PHE A 5 0.49 -6.80 9.79
CA PHE A 5 -0.84 -7.11 10.32
C PHE A 5 -1.37 -8.44 9.76
N SER A 6 -1.20 -8.66 8.45
CA SER A 6 -1.60 -9.91 7.78
C SER A 6 -0.89 -11.13 8.35
N LYS A 7 0.42 -11.04 8.62
CA LYS A 7 1.21 -12.12 9.27
C LYS A 7 0.70 -12.50 10.68
N ASN A 8 -0.01 -11.58 11.34
CA ASN A 8 -0.64 -11.76 12.66
C ASN A 8 -2.15 -12.06 12.55
N ALA A 9 -2.63 -12.49 11.37
CA ALA A 9 -4.04 -12.78 11.09
C ALA A 9 -5.00 -11.62 11.40
N ILE A 10 -4.56 -10.38 11.13
CA ILE A 10 -5.37 -9.17 11.24
C ILE A 10 -5.73 -8.68 9.85
N ILE A 11 -7.03 -8.64 9.55
CA ILE A 11 -7.54 -8.00 8.33
C ILE A 11 -7.43 -6.50 8.50
N SER A 12 -6.79 -5.84 7.53
CA SER A 12 -6.71 -4.37 7.47
C SER A 12 -7.76 -3.86 6.48
N GLY A 13 -8.71 -3.05 6.93
CA GLY A 13 -9.50 -2.18 6.06
C GLY A 13 -8.86 -0.80 5.94
N GLU A 14 -9.54 0.14 5.31
CA GLU A 14 -9.05 1.52 5.13
C GLU A 14 -9.27 2.42 6.36
N ILE A 15 -10.20 2.05 7.24
CA ILE A 15 -10.61 2.85 8.41
C ILE A 15 -10.38 2.08 9.72
N ASP A 16 -10.47 0.76 9.67
CA ASP A 16 -10.43 -0.12 10.83
C ASP A 16 -9.92 -1.52 10.49
N TYR A 17 -9.56 -2.28 11.51
CA TYR A 17 -8.87 -3.56 11.43
C TYR A 17 -9.60 -4.62 12.26
N TYR A 18 -9.42 -5.90 11.92
CA TYR A 18 -10.08 -7.00 12.62
C TYR A 18 -9.16 -8.19 12.88
N CYS A 19 -9.00 -8.59 14.13
CA CYS A 19 -8.18 -9.74 14.50
C CYS A 19 -8.96 -11.05 14.44
N LEU A 20 -8.63 -11.91 13.47
CA LEU A 20 -9.35 -13.17 13.21
C LEU A 20 -9.14 -14.26 14.27
N VAL A 21 -8.12 -14.10 15.14
CA VAL A 21 -7.77 -15.09 16.18
C VAL A 21 -8.29 -14.70 17.57
N CYS A 22 -8.47 -13.41 17.82
CA CYS A 22 -9.06 -12.85 19.05
C CYS A 22 -10.54 -12.44 18.90
N ASP A 23 -11.02 -12.23 17.67
CA ASP A 23 -12.36 -11.71 17.33
C ASP A 23 -12.59 -10.21 17.67
N ASP A 24 -11.50 -9.47 17.90
CA ASP A 24 -11.51 -8.04 18.25
C ASP A 24 -11.50 -7.11 17.02
N ARG A 25 -12.34 -6.07 17.07
CA ARG A 25 -12.28 -4.91 16.15
C ARG A 25 -11.35 -3.83 16.71
N LEU A 26 -10.44 -3.33 15.89
CA LEU A 26 -9.36 -2.40 16.25
C LEU A 26 -9.45 -1.15 15.37
N LYS A 27 -9.28 0.05 15.94
CA LYS A 27 -9.64 1.33 15.27
C LYS A 27 -8.45 2.13 14.70
N THR A 28 -7.24 1.84 15.16
CA THR A 28 -6.02 2.57 14.77
C THR A 28 -4.84 1.63 14.67
N GLU A 29 -3.83 2.00 13.88
CA GLU A 29 -2.60 1.21 13.75
C GLU A 29 -1.90 1.00 15.10
N ASP A 30 -1.87 2.01 15.97
CA ASP A 30 -1.36 1.89 17.35
C ASP A 30 -2.13 0.84 18.15
N SER A 31 -3.47 0.80 18.04
CA SER A 31 -4.29 -0.21 18.71
C SER A 31 -4.04 -1.62 18.16
N VAL A 32 -3.65 -1.75 16.89
CA VAL A 32 -3.24 -3.00 16.26
C VAL A 32 -1.86 -3.44 16.76
N ASN A 33 -0.87 -2.55 16.74
CA ASN A 33 0.48 -2.82 17.25
C ASN A 33 0.43 -3.24 18.74
N ALA A 34 -0.31 -2.50 19.56
CA ALA A 34 -0.52 -2.83 20.97
C ALA A 34 -1.36 -4.12 21.17
N HIS A 35 -2.27 -4.46 20.26
CA HIS A 35 -3.01 -5.73 20.31
C HIS A 35 -2.10 -6.93 19.97
N ILE A 36 -1.29 -6.84 18.91
CA ILE A 36 -0.35 -7.89 18.48
C ILE A 36 0.62 -8.26 19.62
N GLN A 37 1.10 -7.26 20.37
CA GLN A 37 2.01 -7.45 21.50
C GLN A 37 1.37 -8.14 22.73
N LYS A 38 0.04 -8.30 22.79
CA LYS A 38 -0.61 -9.00 23.90
C LYS A 38 -0.28 -10.49 23.87
N VAL A 39 0.17 -11.04 24.99
CA VAL A 39 0.42 -12.48 25.17
C VAL A 39 -0.81 -13.33 24.81
N VAL A 40 -2.03 -12.80 25.03
CA VAL A 40 -3.30 -13.44 24.63
C VAL A 40 -3.43 -13.54 23.11
N HIS A 41 -3.01 -12.51 22.36
CA HIS A 41 -3.02 -12.53 20.90
C HIS A 41 -2.02 -13.56 20.36
N GLN A 42 -0.76 -13.50 20.80
CA GLN A 42 0.28 -14.44 20.37
C GLN A 42 -0.13 -15.90 20.65
N LYS A 43 -0.63 -16.18 21.86
CA LYS A 43 -1.16 -17.51 22.21
C LYS A 43 -2.36 -17.92 21.35
N ASN A 44 -3.26 -17.00 21.00
CA ASN A 44 -4.37 -17.30 20.09
C ASN A 44 -3.87 -17.58 18.66
N LEU A 45 -2.88 -16.83 18.17
CA LEU A 45 -2.26 -17.01 16.85
C LEU A 45 -1.59 -18.39 16.75
N ASP A 46 -0.73 -18.74 17.71
CA ASP A 46 -0.02 -20.02 17.74
C ASP A 46 -0.97 -21.22 17.90
N GLN A 47 -1.92 -21.13 18.83
CA GLN A 47 -2.74 -22.29 19.22
C GLN A 47 -4.00 -22.48 18.36
N LYS A 48 -4.57 -21.41 17.80
CA LYS A 48 -5.82 -21.47 17.00
C LYS A 48 -5.59 -21.28 15.51
N SER A 49 -4.38 -20.88 15.07
CA SER A 49 -4.19 -20.34 13.72
C SER A 49 -2.95 -20.86 12.97
N CYS A 50 -2.99 -22.15 12.66
CA CYS A 50 -2.00 -22.83 11.83
C CYS A 50 -2.19 -22.57 10.32
N TYR A 51 -1.10 -22.65 9.55
CA TYR A 51 -1.17 -22.72 8.09
C TYR A 51 -1.84 -24.03 7.64
N VAL A 52 -2.62 -23.96 6.56
CA VAL A 52 -3.17 -25.16 5.91
C VAL A 52 -2.03 -25.80 5.12
N LYS A 53 -1.64 -27.03 5.45
CA LYS A 53 -0.44 -27.72 4.91
C LYS A 53 -0.32 -27.63 3.39
N ASP A 54 -1.40 -27.93 2.67
CA ASP A 54 -1.43 -27.95 1.20
C ASP A 54 -1.33 -26.55 0.55
N TYR A 55 -1.43 -25.48 1.35
CA TYR A 55 -1.47 -24.07 0.93
C TYR A 55 -0.53 -23.17 1.76
N GLU A 56 0.46 -23.74 2.46
CA GLU A 56 1.41 -22.97 3.28
C GLU A 56 2.31 -22.05 2.44
N ILE A 57 2.61 -22.47 1.20
CA ILE A 57 3.32 -21.68 0.17
C ILE A 57 2.45 -20.52 -0.34
N ASP A 58 1.13 -20.62 -0.23
CA ASP A 58 0.15 -19.57 -0.56
C ASP A 58 -0.25 -18.74 0.67
N LYS A 59 0.42 -18.96 1.81
CA LYS A 59 0.17 -18.32 3.12
C LYS A 59 -1.31 -18.26 3.48
N ILE A 60 -1.98 -19.41 3.31
CA ILE A 60 -3.36 -19.62 3.74
C ILE A 60 -3.37 -20.18 5.17
N ARG A 61 -3.93 -19.41 6.09
CA ARG A 61 -3.99 -19.73 7.52
C ARG A 61 -5.42 -20.08 7.93
N LYS A 62 -5.62 -21.17 8.65
CA LYS A 62 -6.92 -21.49 9.24
C LYS A 62 -7.16 -20.55 10.44
N VAL A 63 -8.36 -20.00 10.54
CA VAL A 63 -8.80 -19.10 11.63
C VAL A 63 -10.17 -19.54 12.14
N ASN A 64 -10.64 -18.95 13.23
CA ASN A 64 -11.91 -19.30 13.88
C ASN A 64 -13.13 -19.32 12.90
N LYS A 65 -13.09 -18.51 11.83
CA LYS A 65 -14.20 -18.28 10.89
C LYS A 65 -13.89 -18.65 9.43
N GLY A 66 -12.88 -19.49 9.20
CA GLY A 66 -12.53 -19.99 7.86
C GLY A 66 -11.03 -19.97 7.59
N TYR A 67 -10.64 -19.44 6.44
CA TYR A 67 -9.28 -19.53 5.92
C TYR A 67 -8.82 -18.16 5.40
N TYR A 68 -7.86 -17.54 6.06
CA TYR A 68 -7.33 -16.22 5.72
C TYR A 68 -6.15 -16.33 4.75
N CYS A 69 -6.10 -15.47 3.73
CA CYS A 69 -4.95 -15.35 2.85
C CYS A 69 -4.10 -14.14 3.23
N GLU A 70 -2.86 -14.36 3.68
CA GLU A 70 -1.98 -13.26 4.10
C GLU A 70 -1.50 -12.38 2.93
N TYR A 71 -1.47 -12.89 1.69
CA TYR A 71 -1.13 -12.11 0.49
C TYR A 71 -2.27 -11.22 0.00
N CYS A 72 -3.51 -11.73 0.03
CA CYS A 72 -4.69 -11.02 -0.51
C CYS A 72 -5.54 -10.32 0.55
N ASN A 73 -5.23 -10.49 1.84
CA ASN A 73 -5.94 -9.87 2.96
C ASN A 73 -7.44 -10.21 3.05
N ILE A 74 -7.87 -11.35 2.48
CA ILE A 74 -9.28 -11.81 2.48
C ILE A 74 -9.52 -13.04 3.35
N LEU A 75 -10.75 -13.19 3.85
CA LEU A 75 -11.25 -14.38 4.54
C LEU A 75 -12.09 -15.25 3.60
N LEU A 76 -11.72 -16.52 3.47
CA LEU A 76 -12.43 -17.51 2.66
C LEU A 76 -13.24 -18.45 3.57
N THR A 77 -14.55 -18.51 3.37
CA THR A 77 -15.46 -19.26 4.26
C THR A 77 -15.41 -20.78 4.11
N SER A 78 -14.70 -21.34 3.11
CA SER A 78 -14.60 -22.80 2.91
C SER A 78 -13.31 -23.21 2.21
N ALA A 79 -12.91 -24.48 2.38
CA ALA A 79 -11.71 -25.03 1.76
C ALA A 79 -11.77 -25.05 0.22
N LEU A 80 -12.97 -25.27 -0.35
CA LEU A 80 -13.20 -25.20 -1.79
C LEU A 80 -12.87 -23.80 -2.34
N LYS A 81 -13.25 -22.73 -1.61
CA LYS A 81 -12.91 -21.34 -1.99
C LYS A 81 -11.39 -21.10 -2.00
N ILE A 82 -10.60 -21.74 -1.12
CA ILE A 82 -9.13 -21.68 -1.19
C ILE A 82 -8.64 -22.22 -2.55
N SER A 83 -9.10 -23.41 -2.93
CA SER A 83 -8.64 -24.10 -4.15
C SER A 83 -8.94 -23.35 -5.45
N LEU A 84 -9.93 -22.44 -5.42
CA LEU A 84 -10.25 -21.51 -6.50
C LEU A 84 -9.43 -20.22 -6.38
N HIS A 85 -9.37 -19.62 -5.18
CA HIS A 85 -8.63 -18.39 -4.91
C HIS A 85 -7.14 -18.50 -5.29
N VAL A 86 -6.42 -19.53 -4.83
CA VAL A 86 -4.98 -19.67 -5.12
C VAL A 86 -4.66 -19.90 -6.61
N LYS A 87 -5.66 -20.32 -7.39
CA LYS A 87 -5.55 -20.46 -8.86
C LYS A 87 -5.84 -19.15 -9.59
N HIS A 88 -6.59 -18.22 -8.96
CA HIS A 88 -6.99 -16.94 -9.52
C HIS A 88 -5.78 -16.07 -9.87
N LYS A 89 -5.91 -15.21 -10.89
CA LYS A 89 -4.80 -14.37 -11.36
C LYS A 89 -4.31 -13.44 -10.25
N ASN A 90 -5.23 -12.80 -9.54
CA ASN A 90 -4.92 -11.82 -8.49
C ASN A 90 -4.15 -12.47 -7.33
N HIS A 91 -4.48 -13.70 -6.90
CA HIS A 91 -3.70 -14.35 -5.85
C HIS A 91 -2.25 -14.57 -6.28
N LYS A 92 -2.04 -15.04 -7.51
CA LYS A 92 -0.69 -15.20 -8.07
C LYS A 92 0.04 -13.87 -8.20
N TYR A 93 -0.69 -12.78 -8.49
CA TYR A 93 -0.18 -11.42 -8.68
C TYR A 93 0.19 -10.75 -7.35
N ASN A 94 -0.67 -10.81 -6.33
CA ASN A 94 -0.38 -10.32 -4.97
C ASN A 94 0.72 -11.15 -4.27
N LYS A 95 0.87 -12.42 -4.67
CA LYS A 95 2.00 -13.30 -4.32
C LYS A 95 3.29 -12.97 -5.10
N SER A 96 3.19 -12.15 -6.16
CA SER A 96 4.29 -11.59 -6.95
C SER A 96 4.24 -10.04 -6.98
N ASP A 97 3.88 -9.44 -5.85
CA ASP A 97 3.91 -8.01 -5.48
C ASP A 97 3.07 -6.97 -6.30
N ASP A 98 2.46 -7.33 -7.44
CA ASP A 98 1.36 -6.62 -8.16
C ASP A 98 -0.06 -6.71 -7.50
N ILE A 99 -1.08 -5.88 -7.84
CA ILE A 99 -2.46 -5.80 -7.24
C ILE A 99 -3.51 -5.31 -8.30
N ASP A 100 -4.86 -5.50 -8.31
CA ASP A 100 -5.89 -6.51 -7.90
C ASP A 100 -7.31 -6.04 -8.44
N VAL A 101 -8.31 -6.90 -8.75
CA VAL A 101 -9.66 -6.56 -9.35
C VAL A 101 -10.78 -7.59 -9.02
N THR A 102 -12.04 -7.19 -8.65
CA THR A 102 -13.06 -8.08 -8.00
C THR A 102 -14.58 -7.96 -8.41
N THR A 103 -15.41 -8.95 -8.02
CA THR A 103 -16.90 -9.16 -8.15
C THR A 103 -17.43 -10.08 -6.99
N SER A 104 -18.68 -10.47 -6.65
CA SER A 104 -20.16 -10.36 -6.99
C SER A 104 -20.94 -11.22 -5.90
N ASN A 105 -22.25 -11.32 -5.57
CA ASN A 105 -23.64 -10.83 -5.85
C ASN A 105 -24.58 -11.42 -4.73
N LYS A 106 -25.84 -11.02 -4.38
CA LYS A 106 -26.71 -9.81 -4.51
C LYS A 106 -28.07 -10.06 -3.78
N HIS A 107 -28.83 -9.01 -3.40
CA HIS A 107 -30.30 -8.93 -3.07
C HIS A 107 -30.82 -9.11 -1.62
N ALA A 108 -32.09 -8.71 -1.39
CA ALA A 108 -32.48 -7.74 -0.35
C ALA A 108 -33.25 -8.28 0.90
N LYS A 109 -33.88 -7.36 1.66
CA LYS A 109 -34.28 -7.44 3.10
C LYS A 109 -33.16 -7.74 4.11
N CYS A 110 -32.08 -8.32 3.60
CA CYS A 110 -30.82 -8.49 4.29
C CYS A 110 -30.09 -7.17 4.58
N CYS A 111 -29.15 -7.21 5.54
CA CYS A 111 -28.05 -6.25 5.57
C CYS A 111 -27.28 -6.30 4.24
N ALA A 112 -27.11 -5.15 3.61
CA ALA A 112 -26.42 -5.05 2.32
C ALA A 112 -25.02 -5.71 2.34
N TYR A 113 -24.24 -5.50 3.40
CA TYR A 113 -22.90 -6.08 3.54
C TYR A 113 -22.90 -7.60 3.78
N CYS A 114 -23.94 -8.16 4.41
CA CYS A 114 -23.93 -9.56 4.84
C CYS A 114 -24.75 -10.50 3.95
N ASN A 115 -25.74 -9.95 3.26
CA ASN A 115 -26.81 -10.73 2.63
C ASN A 115 -27.54 -11.69 3.63
N ILE A 116 -27.68 -11.25 4.89
CA ILE A 116 -28.41 -11.90 6.00
C ILE A 116 -29.51 -10.95 6.53
N GLU A 117 -30.72 -11.45 6.75
CA GLU A 117 -31.83 -10.75 7.45
C GLU A 117 -31.59 -10.71 8.97
N PHE A 118 -31.99 -9.63 9.66
CA PHE A 118 -31.75 -9.44 11.09
C PHE A 118 -32.93 -8.75 11.80
N ASP A 119 -33.24 -9.18 13.03
CA ASP A 119 -34.33 -8.59 13.83
C ASP A 119 -33.92 -7.30 14.58
N ASN A 120 -32.61 -7.09 14.80
CA ASN A 120 -32.09 -5.97 15.59
C ASN A 120 -30.82 -5.38 14.96
N GLU A 121 -30.94 -4.16 14.45
CA GLU A 121 -29.87 -3.46 13.71
C GLU A 121 -28.62 -3.19 14.56
N GLU A 122 -28.79 -2.80 15.83
CA GLU A 122 -27.68 -2.46 16.72
C GLU A 122 -26.89 -3.69 17.16
N LEU A 123 -27.57 -4.84 17.37
CA LEU A 123 -26.88 -6.11 17.57
C LEU A 123 -26.14 -6.53 16.29
N HIS A 124 -26.81 -6.50 15.13
CA HIS A 124 -26.22 -6.91 13.86
C HIS A 124 -24.99 -6.06 13.46
N LYS A 125 -25.00 -4.73 13.70
CA LYS A 125 -23.82 -3.86 13.53
C LYS A 125 -22.60 -4.27 14.36
N THR A 126 -22.81 -4.97 15.47
CA THR A 126 -21.74 -5.51 16.33
C THR A 126 -21.36 -6.95 16.01
N GLU A 127 -22.10 -7.63 15.13
CA GLU A 127 -21.75 -8.98 14.70
C GLU A 127 -20.43 -8.97 13.93
N SER A 128 -19.50 -9.78 14.39
CA SER A 128 -18.21 -10.05 13.73
C SER A 128 -18.29 -10.30 12.22
N THR A 129 -19.34 -10.97 11.74
CA THR A 129 -19.62 -11.21 10.31
C THR A 129 -19.92 -9.90 9.58
N HIS A 130 -20.75 -9.04 10.15
CA HIS A 130 -21.03 -7.70 9.64
C HIS A 130 -19.76 -6.84 9.60
N VAL A 131 -19.00 -6.82 10.70
CA VAL A 131 -17.75 -6.05 10.79
C VAL A 131 -16.73 -6.55 9.74
N LEU A 132 -16.57 -7.86 9.57
CA LEU A 132 -15.67 -8.45 8.57
C LEU A 132 -16.09 -8.11 7.13
N ASN A 133 -17.38 -8.25 6.80
CA ASN A 133 -17.89 -7.93 5.47
C ASN A 133 -17.78 -6.43 5.17
N LEU A 134 -18.06 -5.57 6.16
CA LEU A 134 -17.90 -4.11 6.05
C LEU A 134 -16.42 -3.74 5.80
N ILE A 135 -15.48 -4.36 6.52
CA ILE A 135 -14.03 -4.14 6.35
C ILE A 135 -13.52 -4.65 4.98
N GLN A 136 -14.09 -5.74 4.47
CA GLN A 136 -13.73 -6.33 3.16
C GLN A 136 -14.43 -5.66 1.97
N ALA A 137 -15.51 -4.92 2.18
CA ALA A 137 -16.20 -4.16 1.14
C ALA A 137 -15.32 -3.00 0.67
N GLN A 138 -14.64 -3.23 -0.47
CA GLN A 138 -13.69 -2.30 -1.09
C GLN A 138 -14.30 -0.90 -1.26
N LEU A 139 -13.64 0.10 -0.70
CA LEU A 139 -13.93 1.49 -1.03
C LEU A 139 -13.41 1.78 -2.44
N LEU A 140 -14.18 2.54 -3.20
CA LEU A 140 -13.83 3.02 -4.51
C LEU A 140 -14.08 4.53 -4.51
N ILE A 141 -13.06 5.27 -4.88
CA ILE A 141 -13.16 6.70 -5.15
C ILE A 141 -13.28 6.82 -6.67
N GLY A 142 -14.47 7.16 -7.15
CA GLY A 142 -14.72 7.34 -8.57
C GLY A 142 -14.43 8.77 -9.02
N GLU A 143 -14.80 9.05 -10.26
CA GLU A 143 -14.75 10.41 -10.81
C GLU A 143 -15.76 11.33 -10.09
N LYS A 144 -15.64 12.65 -10.30
CA LYS A 144 -16.54 13.68 -9.74
C LYS A 144 -16.73 13.57 -8.21
N ARG A 145 -15.66 13.31 -7.46
CA ARG A 145 -15.63 13.24 -5.98
C ARG A 145 -16.52 12.14 -5.38
N SER A 146 -16.98 11.19 -6.18
CA SER A 146 -17.80 10.06 -5.73
C SER A 146 -17.00 9.13 -4.79
N VAL A 147 -17.54 8.83 -3.62
CA VAL A 147 -16.94 7.90 -2.65
C VAL A 147 -17.98 6.84 -2.32
N TYR A 148 -17.71 5.59 -2.70
CA TYR A 148 -18.67 4.50 -2.53
C TYR A 148 -17.98 3.17 -2.17
N ARG A 149 -18.66 2.28 -1.46
CA ARG A 149 -18.23 0.88 -1.30
C ARG A 149 -18.92 0.02 -2.34
N LYS A 150 -18.16 -0.86 -2.99
CA LYS A 150 -18.76 -1.94 -3.78
C LYS A 150 -19.30 -2.99 -2.81
N ILE A 151 -20.63 -3.12 -2.73
CA ILE A 151 -21.28 -4.19 -1.98
C ILE A 151 -21.31 -5.46 -2.84
N ASP A 152 -21.80 -5.33 -4.09
CA ASP A 152 -21.74 -6.39 -5.09
C ASP A 152 -21.53 -5.84 -6.52
N ASN A 153 -21.72 -6.61 -7.60
CA ASN A 153 -21.58 -6.05 -8.97
C ASN A 153 -22.67 -5.04 -9.34
N HIS A 154 -23.83 -5.15 -8.69
CA HIS A 154 -25.04 -4.41 -8.98
C HIS A 154 -25.56 -3.69 -7.73
N THR A 155 -24.77 -3.56 -6.66
CA THR A 155 -25.07 -2.63 -5.58
C THR A 155 -23.82 -1.92 -5.06
N PHE A 156 -23.92 -0.61 -4.88
CA PHE A 156 -22.85 0.26 -4.40
C PHE A 156 -23.40 1.16 -3.29
N HIS A 157 -22.72 1.24 -2.15
CA HIS A 157 -23.10 2.13 -1.05
C HIS A 157 -22.39 3.47 -1.23
N CYS A 158 -23.12 4.51 -1.61
CA CYS A 158 -22.62 5.88 -1.65
C CYS A 158 -22.37 6.35 -0.21
N ILE A 159 -21.10 6.58 0.15
CA ILE A 159 -20.71 6.98 1.51
C ILE A 159 -21.19 8.41 1.81
N THR A 160 -21.21 9.29 0.80
CA THR A 160 -21.74 10.65 0.90
C THR A 160 -23.22 10.68 1.28
N CYS A 161 -24.02 9.85 0.60
CA CYS A 161 -25.47 9.83 0.74
C CYS A 161 -25.98 8.82 1.76
N ASN A 162 -25.12 7.89 2.21
CA ASN A 162 -25.47 6.69 2.97
C ASN A 162 -26.52 5.80 2.27
N GLU A 163 -26.59 5.84 0.94
CA GLU A 163 -27.61 5.19 0.10
C GLU A 163 -27.02 4.02 -0.71
N VAL A 164 -27.83 2.97 -0.96
CA VAL A 164 -27.42 1.79 -1.74
C VAL A 164 -28.04 1.86 -3.14
N LEU A 165 -27.19 1.92 -4.16
CA LEU A 165 -27.54 2.23 -5.55
C LEU A 165 -27.39 0.97 -6.44
N PRO A 166 -28.34 0.66 -7.35
CA PRO A 166 -28.45 -0.64 -8.02
C PRO A 166 -27.50 -0.87 -9.23
N LEU A 167 -26.52 0.00 -9.42
CA LEU A 167 -25.34 -0.06 -10.33
C LEU A 167 -24.55 1.27 -10.10
N PRO A 168 -23.37 1.52 -10.70
CA PRO A 168 -22.76 2.83 -10.65
C PRO A 168 -23.49 3.75 -11.64
N THR A 169 -24.65 4.26 -11.23
CA THR A 169 -25.36 5.31 -11.96
C THR A 169 -24.61 6.62 -11.74
N GLU A 170 -23.79 7.00 -12.72
CA GLU A 170 -23.03 8.26 -12.74
C GLU A 170 -23.94 9.46 -12.43
N SER A 171 -25.18 9.41 -12.93
CA SER A 171 -26.25 10.37 -12.66
C SER A 171 -26.66 10.54 -11.19
N HIS A 172 -26.28 9.67 -10.25
CA HIS A 172 -26.43 9.94 -8.80
C HIS A 172 -25.34 10.90 -8.30
N PHE A 173 -24.10 10.72 -8.76
CA PHE A 173 -22.98 11.59 -8.40
C PHE A 173 -23.02 12.94 -9.13
N GLU A 174 -23.91 13.06 -10.14
CA GLU A 174 -24.23 14.31 -10.85
C GLU A 174 -25.50 15.00 -10.34
N GLN A 175 -26.20 14.46 -9.33
CA GLN A 175 -27.33 15.14 -8.71
C GLN A 175 -26.84 16.24 -7.75
N ASP A 176 -27.45 17.43 -7.85
CA ASP A 176 -27.19 18.56 -6.94
C ASP A 176 -27.30 18.13 -5.46
N THR A 177 -28.22 17.22 -5.14
CA THR A 177 -28.43 16.68 -3.79
C THR A 177 -27.28 15.80 -3.28
N HIS A 178 -26.51 15.15 -4.16
CA HIS A 178 -25.26 14.48 -3.78
C HIS A 178 -24.18 15.52 -3.46
N ASP A 179 -24.03 16.54 -4.29
CA ASP A 179 -23.01 17.58 -4.11
C ASP A 179 -23.29 18.49 -2.90
N GLU A 180 -24.56 18.80 -2.61
CA GLU A 180 -24.97 19.47 -1.37
C GLU A 180 -24.57 18.64 -0.14
N ARG A 181 -24.88 17.33 -0.13
CA ARG A 181 -24.50 16.42 0.96
C ARG A 181 -22.98 16.30 1.08
N TYR A 182 -22.25 16.18 -0.04
CA TYR A 182 -20.79 16.15 -0.06
C TYR A 182 -20.18 17.41 0.55
N MET A 183 -20.66 18.58 0.14
CA MET A 183 -20.20 19.86 0.66
C MET A 183 -20.58 20.04 2.13
N GLN A 184 -21.71 19.49 2.58
CA GLN A 184 -22.07 19.46 4.00
C GLN A 184 -21.13 18.53 4.80
N CYS A 185 -20.85 17.31 4.33
CA CYS A 185 -19.87 16.42 4.96
C CYS A 185 -18.47 17.06 5.05
N ARG A 186 -18.03 17.83 4.05
CA ARG A 186 -16.77 18.60 4.14
C ARG A 186 -16.84 19.71 5.20
N LYS A 187 -17.94 20.46 5.30
CA LYS A 187 -18.14 21.48 6.36
C LYS A 187 -18.07 20.84 7.75
N ASP A 188 -18.78 19.73 7.96
CA ASP A 188 -18.83 19.05 9.25
C ASP A 188 -17.48 18.42 9.63
N LYS A 189 -16.74 17.84 8.66
CA LYS A 189 -15.35 17.39 8.87
C LYS A 189 -14.43 18.54 9.27
N LYS A 190 -14.54 19.71 8.63
CA LYS A 190 -13.76 20.91 9.01
C LYS A 190 -14.12 21.38 10.42
N ILE A 191 -15.41 21.49 10.74
CA ILE A 191 -15.90 21.88 12.08
C ILE A 191 -15.39 20.89 13.16
N LEU A 192 -15.34 19.59 12.87
CA LEU A 192 -14.77 18.59 13.77
C LEU A 192 -13.26 18.77 13.95
N TYR A 193 -12.52 19.00 12.86
CA TYR A 193 -11.08 19.23 12.89
C TYR A 193 -10.70 20.52 13.66
N ASP A 194 -11.42 21.62 13.41
CA ASP A 194 -11.26 22.89 14.12
C ASP A 194 -11.54 22.73 15.64
N LYS A 195 -12.54 21.91 16.00
CA LYS A 195 -12.86 21.54 17.40
C LYS A 195 -11.78 20.67 18.05
N ILE A 196 -11.03 19.88 17.28
CA ILE A 196 -9.90 19.08 17.76
C ILE A 196 -8.67 19.97 17.93
N GLN A 197 -8.34 20.82 16.95
CA GLN A 197 -7.19 21.73 17.06
C GLN A 197 -7.35 22.73 18.21
N LYS A 198 -8.51 23.37 18.36
CA LYS A 198 -8.80 24.32 19.46
C LYS A 198 -8.82 23.68 20.86
N LYS A 199 -8.68 22.35 20.96
CA LYS A 199 -8.55 21.61 22.23
C LYS A 199 -7.12 21.17 22.56
N LYS A 200 -6.13 21.35 21.68
CA LYS A 200 -4.73 21.18 22.07
C LYS A 200 -4.28 22.39 22.89
N PRO A 201 -3.83 22.22 24.15
CA PRO A 201 -3.23 23.33 24.90
C PRO A 201 -1.95 23.79 24.20
N LEU A 202 -1.68 25.10 24.22
CA LEU A 202 -0.39 25.61 23.76
C LEU A 202 0.69 25.14 24.73
N ILE A 203 1.53 24.21 24.29
CA ILE A 203 2.77 23.87 24.98
C ILE A 203 3.69 25.08 24.89
N GLY A 204 3.79 25.82 26.01
CA GLY A 204 4.68 26.98 26.10
C GLY A 204 6.12 26.56 25.85
N THR A 205 6.79 27.22 24.90
CA THR A 205 8.19 26.94 24.58
C THR A 205 9.09 27.21 25.80
N PRO A 206 9.92 26.24 26.24
CA PRO A 206 10.84 26.45 27.35
C PRO A 206 11.80 27.60 27.04
N LYS A 207 11.86 28.60 27.93
CA LYS A 207 12.88 29.65 27.85
C LYS A 207 14.26 29.01 28.05
N LYS A 208 15.09 28.98 27.01
CA LYS A 208 16.51 28.62 27.14
C LYS A 208 17.17 29.58 28.11
N GLN A 209 17.56 29.08 29.29
CA GLN A 209 18.60 29.72 30.07
C GLN A 209 19.93 29.54 29.33
N ILE A 210 20.68 30.63 29.16
CA ILE A 210 22.05 30.58 28.68
C ILE A 210 22.93 30.32 29.90
N VAL A 211 23.71 29.24 29.86
CA VAL A 211 24.73 28.95 30.88
C VAL A 211 26.08 29.28 30.27
N GLU A 212 26.69 30.37 30.73
CA GLU A 212 28.03 30.75 30.32
C GLU A 212 29.07 29.88 31.04
N ALA A 213 29.82 29.09 30.28
CA ALA A 213 30.90 28.26 30.78
C ALA A 213 32.24 29.01 30.65
N ASN A 214 32.85 29.37 31.78
CA ASN A 214 34.19 29.95 31.81
C ASN A 214 35.24 28.93 31.35
N LEU A 215 36.09 29.31 30.40
CA LEU A 215 37.36 28.62 30.13
C LEU A 215 38.49 29.63 30.04
N SER A 216 39.60 29.38 30.74
CA SER A 216 40.72 30.32 30.85
C SER A 216 42.05 29.59 30.73
N GLN A 217 42.82 29.96 29.70
CA GLN A 217 44.30 29.98 29.64
C GLN A 217 44.68 30.61 28.29
N LYS A 218 45.29 31.80 28.28
CA LYS A 218 46.74 32.05 28.39
C LYS A 218 47.52 31.73 27.10
N GLU A 219 47.81 32.77 26.32
CA GLU A 219 49.16 33.02 25.80
C GLU A 219 49.34 34.52 25.45
N LYS A 220 50.59 34.95 25.22
CA LYS A 220 51.03 36.33 24.95
C LYS A 220 52.32 36.28 24.09
N PRO A 221 52.85 37.41 23.56
CA PRO A 221 52.18 38.39 22.70
C PRO A 221 53.07 38.76 21.49
N ILE A 222 52.50 39.24 20.38
CA ILE A 222 53.27 39.98 19.36
C ILE A 222 52.52 41.26 18.98
N ILE A 223 53.23 42.38 18.93
CA ILE A 223 52.79 43.70 18.50
C ILE A 223 53.84 44.18 17.48
N PRO A 224 53.44 44.77 16.34
CA PRO A 224 53.71 46.20 16.19
C PRO A 224 52.61 46.99 15.45
N GLN A 225 52.11 48.04 16.14
CA GLN A 225 51.76 49.36 15.59
C GLN A 225 50.63 49.49 14.53
N ALA A 226 50.12 50.70 14.24
CA ALA A 226 49.52 51.74 15.11
C ALA A 226 49.04 52.91 14.24
N VAL A 227 47.73 53.21 14.23
CA VAL A 227 47.19 54.50 13.72
C VAL A 227 45.96 54.91 14.57
N ASN A 228 45.91 56.20 14.90
CA ASN A 228 44.83 57.06 15.46
C ASN A 228 43.42 56.44 15.67
N ALA A 229 42.71 56.68 16.79
CA ALA A 229 42.23 57.98 17.32
C ALA A 229 41.31 58.73 16.32
N ASN A 230 40.19 59.37 16.70
CA ASN A 230 39.81 59.90 18.02
C ASN A 230 38.27 60.01 18.18
N GLU A 231 37.80 60.20 19.42
CA GLU A 231 36.49 60.80 19.81
C GLU A 231 35.18 60.05 19.41
N LEU A 232 34.01 60.28 20.05
CA LEU A 232 33.59 61.28 21.05
C LEU A 232 32.85 60.63 22.25
N ASN A 233 32.57 61.39 23.31
CA ASN A 233 32.19 60.90 24.64
C ASN A 233 30.78 61.37 25.12
N ASN A 234 30.15 60.59 26.00
CA ASN A 234 29.13 60.94 27.02
C ASN A 234 27.91 61.84 26.67
N ILE A 235 26.70 61.29 26.88
CA ILE A 235 25.65 61.94 27.72
C ILE A 235 25.14 60.90 28.75
N ASN A 236 24.69 61.35 29.93
CA ASN A 236 24.47 60.52 31.12
C ASN A 236 23.29 61.06 31.98
N LYS A 237 22.79 60.21 32.91
CA LYS A 237 21.96 60.48 34.11
C LYS A 237 20.41 60.34 34.08
N LYS A 238 19.94 59.76 35.20
CA LYS A 238 18.61 59.81 35.86
C LYS A 238 17.47 59.05 35.15
N PHE A 239 16.60 58.34 35.88
CA PHE A 239 16.15 58.56 37.27
C PHE A 239 16.51 57.47 38.29
N GLU A 240 16.61 57.87 39.57
CA GLU A 240 16.52 56.99 40.75
C GLU A 240 15.25 57.33 41.55
N ASN A 241 14.68 56.32 42.21
CA ASN A 241 13.95 56.37 43.50
C ASN A 241 13.60 54.89 43.83
N LYS A 242 13.92 54.27 44.98
CA LYS A 242 13.70 54.63 46.41
C LYS A 242 12.23 54.95 46.70
N VAL A 243 11.57 54.38 47.72
CA VAL A 243 11.96 53.39 48.76
C VAL A 243 10.63 52.71 49.19
N ASN A 244 10.59 51.50 49.77
CA ASN A 244 10.74 51.30 51.22
C ASN A 244 10.83 49.81 51.60
N THR A 245 11.34 49.55 52.80
CA THR A 245 11.41 48.22 53.43
C THR A 245 10.51 48.22 54.65
N GLU A 246 9.83 47.11 54.97
CA GLU A 246 9.36 46.88 56.33
C GLU A 246 9.47 45.40 56.70
N GLU A 247 10.03 45.13 57.87
CA GLU A 247 10.43 43.82 58.36
C GLU A 247 9.88 43.64 59.79
N VAL A 248 9.01 42.65 59.99
CA VAL A 248 8.43 42.36 61.32
C VAL A 248 8.83 40.95 61.75
N THR A 249 9.42 40.85 62.93
CA THR A 249 10.14 39.66 63.38
C THR A 249 9.46 38.94 64.56
N ARG A 250 9.75 37.63 64.66
CA ARG A 250 9.62 36.75 65.84
C ARG A 250 8.20 36.45 66.36
N LYS A 251 7.89 35.14 66.39
CA LYS A 251 8.06 34.36 67.63
C LYS A 251 8.31 32.87 67.34
N LYS A 252 9.25 32.27 68.07
CA LYS A 252 9.37 30.82 68.25
C LYS A 252 8.44 30.42 69.41
N THR A 253 7.80 29.26 69.29
CA THR A 253 7.36 28.45 70.43
C THR A 253 7.54 26.99 70.05
N GLU A 254 8.10 26.19 70.95
CA GLU A 254 8.39 24.76 70.71
C GLU A 254 7.40 23.91 71.52
N SER A 255 6.73 22.97 70.87
CA SER A 255 5.96 21.91 71.54
C SER A 255 5.90 20.66 70.66
N ASN A 256 6.25 19.51 71.24
CA ASN A 256 6.16 18.21 70.58
C ASN A 256 4.69 17.84 70.35
N ASN A 257 4.39 17.29 69.16
CA ASN A 257 3.25 16.42 68.90
C ASN A 257 3.59 15.53 67.70
N ASP A 258 3.07 14.30 67.67
CA ASP A 258 3.38 13.34 66.63
C ASP A 258 2.88 13.80 65.26
N VAL A 259 3.82 13.95 64.32
CA VAL A 259 3.50 14.26 62.92
C VAL A 259 2.98 12.99 62.24
N VAL A 260 1.68 12.75 62.39
CA VAL A 260 0.93 11.97 61.40
C VAL A 260 1.17 12.63 60.04
N PRO A 261 1.64 11.91 59.01
CA PRO A 261 1.86 12.50 57.70
C PRO A 261 0.57 13.16 57.20
N GLU A 262 0.66 14.44 56.83
CA GLU A 262 -0.43 15.18 56.21
C GLU A 262 -0.70 14.56 54.83
N LEU A 263 -1.64 13.61 54.79
CA LEU A 263 -2.08 12.95 53.57
C LEU A 263 -2.49 14.02 52.55
N ASP A 264 -1.93 13.92 51.34
CA ASP A 264 -2.24 14.79 50.22
C ASP A 264 -3.75 15.04 50.15
N PRO A 265 -4.23 16.30 50.13
CA PRO A 265 -5.64 16.63 49.99
C PRO A 265 -6.33 15.89 48.83
N LEU A 266 -5.58 15.56 47.76
CA LEU A 266 -6.04 14.70 46.67
C LEU A 266 -6.21 13.23 47.09
N GLU A 267 -5.23 12.62 47.77
CA GLU A 267 -5.35 11.24 48.25
C GLU A 267 -6.48 11.10 49.29
N ALA A 268 -6.62 12.09 50.18
CA ALA A 268 -7.76 12.20 51.09
C ALA A 268 -9.10 12.29 50.33
N LEU A 269 -9.17 13.04 49.23
CA LEU A 269 -10.37 13.15 48.38
C LEU A 269 -10.70 11.82 47.69
N VAL A 270 -9.71 11.17 47.06
CA VAL A 270 -9.87 9.87 46.37
C VAL A 270 -10.32 8.77 47.35
N LYS A 271 -9.75 8.75 48.56
CA LYS A 271 -10.12 7.86 49.66
C LYS A 271 -11.55 8.13 50.15
N LYS A 272 -11.95 9.41 50.27
CA LYS A 272 -13.30 9.83 50.72
C LYS A 272 -14.41 9.54 49.70
N LEU A 273 -14.09 9.50 48.41
CA LEU A 273 -15.05 9.17 47.34
C LEU A 273 -15.08 7.68 46.97
N ASN A 274 -14.15 6.88 47.50
CA ASN A 274 -13.98 5.45 47.19
C ASN A 274 -13.80 5.16 45.68
N LEU A 275 -12.95 5.96 45.01
CA LEU A 275 -12.73 5.93 43.55
C LEU A 275 -11.35 5.41 43.13
N LYS A 276 -10.68 4.65 44.00
CA LYS A 276 -9.31 4.15 43.78
C LYS A 276 -9.12 3.37 42.48
N ASP A 277 -10.17 2.72 41.98
CA ASP A 277 -10.11 1.84 40.81
C ASP A 277 -10.25 2.57 39.46
N TYR A 278 -10.52 3.89 39.47
CA TYR A 278 -10.94 4.64 38.28
C TYR A 278 -10.14 5.91 37.97
N ILE A 279 -9.25 6.37 38.85
CA ILE A 279 -8.34 7.49 38.59
C ILE A 279 -6.91 7.02 38.82
N TYR A 280 -6.08 7.19 37.80
CA TYR A 280 -4.69 6.75 37.78
C TYR A 280 -3.73 7.93 37.62
N SER A 281 -2.67 7.95 38.41
CA SER A 281 -1.57 8.91 38.27
C SER A 281 -0.56 8.38 37.24
N HIS A 282 -0.48 9.06 36.10
CA HIS A 282 0.51 8.78 35.07
C HIS A 282 1.91 9.28 35.47
N GLU A 283 2.98 8.76 34.87
CA GLU A 283 4.38 9.00 35.28
C GLU A 283 4.82 10.48 35.24
N ASN A 284 4.12 11.31 34.47
CA ASN A 284 4.33 12.76 34.39
C ASN A 284 3.55 13.57 35.44
N GLY A 285 2.85 12.92 36.37
CA GLY A 285 1.99 13.55 37.38
C GLY A 285 0.56 13.86 36.92
N ASN A 286 0.20 13.60 35.66
CA ASN A 286 -1.18 13.80 35.19
C ASN A 286 -2.10 12.72 35.76
N LEU A 287 -3.25 13.13 36.29
CA LEU A 287 -4.33 12.24 36.71
C LEU A 287 -5.22 11.92 35.51
N ILE A 288 -5.49 10.65 35.24
CA ILE A 288 -6.34 10.21 34.13
C ILE A 288 -7.51 9.39 34.68
N CYS A 289 -8.73 9.73 34.27
CA CYS A 289 -9.92 8.94 34.56
C CYS A 289 -10.01 7.74 33.61
N ILE A 290 -9.78 6.52 34.11
CA ILE A 290 -9.77 5.27 33.34
C ILE A 290 -11.14 5.01 32.68
N LEU A 291 -12.25 5.39 33.33
CA LEU A 291 -13.61 5.12 32.83
C LEU A 291 -13.91 5.81 31.49
N CYS A 292 -13.31 6.97 31.23
CA CYS A 292 -13.66 7.83 30.09
C CYS A 292 -12.45 8.53 29.44
N GLU A 293 -11.24 8.03 29.71
CA GLU A 293 -9.98 8.47 29.08
C GLU A 293 -9.72 9.99 29.16
N TRP A 294 -10.17 10.63 30.24
CA TRP A 294 -10.12 12.10 30.41
C TRP A 294 -8.94 12.50 31.31
N ASP A 295 -8.05 13.35 30.79
CA ASP A 295 -6.93 13.96 31.53
C ASP A 295 -7.41 15.10 32.46
N LEU A 296 -7.13 14.95 33.76
CA LEU A 296 -7.60 15.80 34.85
C LEU A 296 -6.50 16.75 35.39
N SER A 297 -5.37 16.89 34.70
CA SER A 297 -4.16 17.67 35.08
C SER A 297 -4.35 19.17 35.34
N SER A 298 -5.59 19.68 35.34
CA SER A 298 -5.92 21.10 35.44
C SER A 298 -6.25 21.62 36.84
N SER A 299 -6.49 20.75 37.84
CA SER A 299 -6.54 21.04 39.30
C SER A 299 -7.25 19.93 40.09
N VAL A 300 -7.14 19.95 41.42
CA VAL A 300 -7.99 19.13 42.31
C VAL A 300 -9.49 19.43 42.11
N ASP A 301 -9.85 20.68 41.83
CA ASP A 301 -11.23 21.04 41.49
C ASP A 301 -11.66 20.51 40.12
N SER A 302 -10.74 20.41 39.14
CA SER A 302 -10.99 19.74 37.85
C SER A 302 -11.33 18.25 38.05
N VAL A 303 -10.57 17.55 38.91
CA VAL A 303 -10.87 16.15 39.31
C VAL A 303 -12.27 16.04 39.91
N LYS A 304 -12.59 16.90 40.87
CA LYS A 304 -13.89 16.93 41.56
C LYS A 304 -15.06 17.24 40.62
N ALA A 305 -14.92 18.26 39.78
CA ALA A 305 -15.92 18.64 38.77
C ALA A 305 -16.10 17.55 37.70
N HIS A 306 -15.02 16.87 37.31
CA HIS A 306 -15.08 15.72 36.41
C HIS A 306 -15.89 14.57 37.00
N ILE A 307 -15.58 14.13 38.23
CA ILE A 307 -16.28 13.04 38.93
C ILE A 307 -17.78 13.36 39.07
N GLN A 308 -18.10 14.61 39.43
CA GLN A 308 -19.49 15.08 39.57
C GLN A 308 -20.17 15.32 38.21
N GLY A 309 -19.42 15.31 37.11
CA GLY A 309 -19.90 15.56 35.76
C GLY A 309 -20.85 14.47 35.26
N ARG A 310 -21.95 14.89 34.61
CA ARG A 310 -22.99 14.02 34.05
C ARG A 310 -22.42 12.89 33.18
N HIS A 311 -21.37 13.15 32.42
CA HIS A 311 -20.67 12.19 31.56
C HIS A 311 -20.01 11.05 32.37
N HIS A 312 -19.20 11.39 33.38
CA HIS A 312 -18.57 10.43 34.28
C HIS A 312 -19.63 9.57 34.99
N GLN A 313 -20.68 10.19 35.53
CA GLN A 313 -21.77 9.50 36.23
C GLN A 313 -22.57 8.56 35.31
N GLN A 314 -22.79 8.92 34.04
CA GLN A 314 -23.43 8.04 33.06
C GLN A 314 -22.56 6.81 32.73
N ILE A 315 -21.25 7.00 32.52
CA ILE A 315 -20.33 5.89 32.24
C ILE A 315 -20.15 4.98 33.46
N LEU A 316 -19.98 5.55 34.66
CA LEU A 316 -19.91 4.81 35.92
C LEU A 316 -21.18 3.95 36.15
N LYS A 317 -22.36 4.47 35.82
CA LYS A 317 -23.62 3.70 35.87
C LYS A 317 -23.61 2.52 34.90
N LEU A 318 -23.23 2.75 33.63
CA LEU A 318 -23.16 1.69 32.62
C LEU A 318 -22.12 0.61 32.96
N HIS A 319 -20.96 1.02 33.50
CA HIS A 319 -19.92 0.10 33.97
C HIS A 319 -20.43 -0.77 35.14
N LYS A 320 -21.07 -0.18 36.16
CA LYS A 320 -21.67 -0.93 37.27
C LYS A 320 -22.71 -1.95 36.79
N GLN A 321 -23.57 -1.57 35.83
CA GLN A 321 -24.55 -2.48 35.23
C GLN A 321 -23.90 -3.67 34.49
N ARG A 322 -22.76 -3.47 33.82
CA ARG A 322 -21.98 -4.58 33.21
C ARG A 322 -21.40 -5.52 34.26
N VAL A 323 -20.78 -4.98 35.32
CA VAL A 323 -20.19 -5.77 36.41
C VAL A 323 -21.27 -6.57 37.18
N GLU A 324 -22.46 -6.01 37.38
CA GLU A 324 -23.61 -6.74 37.93
C GLU A 324 -24.11 -7.85 37.01
N LYS A 325 -24.17 -7.60 35.69
CA LYS A 325 -24.56 -8.60 34.70
C LYS A 325 -23.57 -9.76 34.68
N GLU A 326 -22.27 -9.49 34.59
CA GLU A 326 -21.23 -10.53 34.66
C GLU A 326 -21.29 -11.35 35.95
N LYS A 327 -21.55 -10.73 37.10
CA LYS A 327 -21.72 -11.46 38.37
C LYS A 327 -22.91 -12.42 38.30
N LYS A 328 -24.06 -11.97 37.79
CA LYS A 328 -25.26 -12.81 37.60
C LYS A 328 -24.99 -13.98 36.65
N GLU A 329 -24.33 -13.73 35.51
CA GLU A 329 -23.98 -14.77 34.54
C GLU A 329 -23.00 -15.80 35.11
N LYS A 330 -22.01 -15.36 35.89
CA LYS A 330 -21.08 -16.25 36.61
C LYS A 330 -21.78 -17.08 37.70
N THR A 331 -22.79 -16.52 38.39
CA THR A 331 -23.61 -17.28 39.35
C THR A 331 -24.51 -18.31 38.66
N ILE A 332 -25.14 -17.97 37.53
CA ILE A 332 -26.02 -18.89 36.78
C ILE A 332 -25.22 -20.10 36.24
N CYS A 333 -24.01 -19.87 35.72
CA CYS A 333 -23.16 -20.93 35.16
C CYS A 333 -22.54 -21.86 36.23
N GLY A 334 -22.53 -21.46 37.51
CA GLY A 334 -21.97 -22.27 38.59
C GLY A 334 -22.80 -23.51 38.97
N ASN A 335 -24.12 -23.49 38.73
CA ASN A 335 -25.06 -24.46 39.31
C ASN A 335 -25.42 -25.65 38.41
N GLN A 336 -24.71 -25.88 37.29
CA GLN A 336 -25.05 -26.92 36.29
C GLN A 336 -24.00 -28.03 36.13
N LYS A 337 -23.18 -28.30 37.15
CA LYS A 337 -22.05 -29.25 36.99
C LYS A 337 -21.89 -30.32 38.08
N GLU A 338 -22.98 -30.90 38.56
CA GLU A 338 -22.91 -32.04 39.49
C GLU A 338 -24.04 -33.09 39.34
N THR A 339 -24.09 -33.76 38.18
CA THR A 339 -24.89 -35.01 38.01
C THR A 339 -24.18 -36.07 37.17
N LYS A 340 -23.44 -36.93 37.89
CA LYS A 340 -23.15 -38.36 37.67
C LYS A 340 -22.99 -38.90 36.23
N GLU A 341 -21.81 -39.44 35.98
CA GLU A 341 -21.57 -40.49 34.99
C GLU A 341 -22.31 -41.80 35.36
N SER A 342 -22.76 -42.57 34.36
CA SER A 342 -23.06 -43.99 34.51
C SER A 342 -22.79 -44.73 33.20
N LYS A 343 -21.96 -45.78 33.27
CA LYS A 343 -21.66 -46.68 32.14
C LYS A 343 -22.88 -47.53 31.78
N ASN A 344 -22.97 -47.98 30.54
CA ASN A 344 -22.98 -49.42 30.22
C ASN A 344 -22.78 -49.67 28.72
N ASP A 345 -22.83 -50.94 28.33
CA ASP A 345 -22.10 -51.55 27.21
C ASP A 345 -23.05 -52.34 26.26
N PHE A 346 -22.47 -53.00 25.26
CA PHE A 346 -22.98 -54.17 24.52
C PHE A 346 -23.92 -54.02 23.29
N THR A 347 -23.32 -54.30 22.13
CA THR A 347 -23.77 -55.21 21.04
C THR A 347 -24.92 -54.87 20.08
N SER A 348 -24.69 -55.34 18.84
CA SER A 348 -25.56 -55.34 17.65
C SER A 348 -26.81 -56.22 17.76
N THR A 349 -27.82 -55.95 16.93
CA THR A 349 -28.27 -56.81 15.78
C THR A 349 -29.30 -56.02 14.95
N ALA A 350 -29.57 -56.41 13.69
CA ALA A 350 -30.53 -55.76 12.79
C ALA A 350 -31.91 -56.45 12.79
N VAL A 351 -32.96 -55.77 12.27
CA VAL A 351 -33.95 -56.30 11.30
C VAL A 351 -35.04 -55.24 10.95
N MET A 352 -35.24 -55.05 9.64
CA MET A 352 -36.40 -54.67 8.79
C MET A 352 -37.64 -53.86 9.26
N GLU A 353 -38.32 -53.32 8.22
CA GLU A 353 -39.76 -53.06 8.03
C GLU A 353 -40.43 -51.71 8.44
N ASP A 354 -40.53 -50.85 7.42
CA ASP A 354 -41.77 -50.38 6.76
C ASP A 354 -42.80 -49.40 7.39
N ASN A 355 -43.47 -48.70 6.46
CA ASN A 355 -44.66 -47.84 6.57
C ASN A 355 -44.53 -46.48 7.30
N SER A 356 -45.30 -45.44 6.96
CA SER A 356 -45.95 -45.07 5.68
C SER A 356 -46.50 -43.64 5.73
N LYS A 357 -46.66 -42.99 4.56
CA LYS A 357 -47.68 -41.97 4.21
C LYS A 357 -48.02 -40.83 5.19
N SER A 358 -47.84 -39.60 4.72
CA SER A 358 -48.95 -38.62 4.71
C SER A 358 -48.75 -37.58 3.61
N GLU A 359 -49.64 -37.57 2.62
CA GLU A 359 -49.79 -36.45 1.67
C GLU A 359 -50.69 -35.36 2.30
N ASN A 360 -50.54 -34.11 1.84
CA ASN A 360 -51.70 -33.26 1.62
C ASN A 360 -51.39 -32.10 0.66
N ALA A 361 -52.40 -31.65 -0.08
CA ALA A 361 -52.23 -30.74 -1.21
C ALA A 361 -53.15 -29.52 -1.14
N LEU A 362 -52.69 -28.42 -1.73
CA LEU A 362 -53.43 -27.22 -2.13
C LEU A 362 -52.50 -26.43 -3.06
N LYS A 363 -52.85 -25.90 -4.23
CA LYS A 363 -53.97 -26.02 -5.18
C LYS A 363 -53.59 -25.05 -6.31
N GLU A 364 -53.81 -25.40 -7.57
CA GLU A 364 -53.59 -24.49 -8.70
C GLU A 364 -54.70 -23.43 -8.81
N ASN A 365 -54.48 -22.39 -9.62
CA ASN A 365 -55.57 -21.60 -10.21
C ASN A 365 -55.09 -20.89 -11.49
N ASP A 366 -55.84 -21.05 -12.58
CA ASP A 366 -55.58 -20.40 -13.87
C ASP A 366 -55.88 -18.89 -13.87
N CYS A 367 -55.26 -18.16 -14.81
CA CYS A 367 -56.03 -17.37 -15.78
C CYS A 367 -55.20 -17.09 -17.04
N SER A 368 -55.87 -16.78 -18.16
CA SER A 368 -55.30 -16.91 -19.51
C SER A 368 -55.45 -15.67 -20.41
N VAL A 369 -54.48 -15.54 -21.33
CA VAL A 369 -54.57 -14.99 -22.71
C VAL A 369 -55.27 -13.65 -22.97
N ILE A 370 -54.54 -12.74 -23.61
CA ILE A 370 -55.03 -11.96 -24.78
C ILE A 370 -53.83 -11.68 -25.72
N LEU A 371 -54.11 -11.52 -27.02
CA LEU A 371 -53.13 -11.38 -28.11
C LEU A 371 -52.97 -9.92 -28.58
N THR A 372 -51.78 -9.55 -29.04
CA THR A 372 -51.59 -8.72 -30.24
C THR A 372 -50.28 -9.06 -30.96
N GLU A 373 -50.30 -8.93 -32.29
CA GLU A 373 -49.14 -8.92 -33.20
C GLU A 373 -48.55 -7.48 -33.24
N THR A 374 -47.42 -7.11 -33.87
CA THR A 374 -46.55 -7.71 -34.90
C THR A 374 -45.06 -7.41 -34.59
N ASP A 375 -44.10 -8.20 -35.08
CA ASP A 375 -43.35 -7.88 -36.33
C ASP A 375 -42.11 -8.78 -36.60
N LYS A 376 -41.64 -8.79 -37.85
CA LYS A 376 -40.61 -9.73 -38.32
C LYS A 376 -39.19 -9.16 -38.27
N LYS A 377 -38.31 -9.78 -37.49
CA LYS A 377 -36.86 -9.80 -37.74
C LYS A 377 -36.26 -11.17 -37.43
N SER A 378 -35.44 -11.68 -38.34
CA SER A 378 -34.83 -13.01 -38.24
C SER A 378 -33.89 -13.10 -37.02
N PRO A 379 -34.01 -14.11 -36.16
CA PRO A 379 -33.08 -14.30 -35.06
C PRO A 379 -31.72 -14.74 -35.59
N ILE A 380 -30.67 -13.98 -35.28
CA ILE A 380 -29.30 -14.50 -35.31
C ILE A 380 -29.17 -15.43 -34.11
N THR A 381 -29.12 -16.73 -34.36
CA THR A 381 -28.98 -17.74 -33.29
C THR A 381 -27.59 -17.68 -32.67
N ASP A 382 -27.53 -17.57 -31.34
CA ASP A 382 -26.27 -17.34 -30.61
C ASP A 382 -25.53 -18.66 -30.31
N VAL A 383 -25.12 -19.33 -31.39
CA VAL A 383 -24.51 -20.68 -31.40
C VAL A 383 -23.29 -20.80 -30.48
N LYS A 384 -22.59 -19.69 -30.19
CA LYS A 384 -21.39 -19.69 -29.33
C LYS A 384 -21.66 -20.04 -27.87
N SER A 385 -22.93 -20.01 -27.43
CA SER A 385 -23.30 -20.31 -26.05
C SER A 385 -23.20 -21.81 -25.70
N THR A 386 -23.54 -22.71 -26.63
CA THR A 386 -23.65 -24.16 -26.37
C THR A 386 -22.31 -24.88 -26.32
N ASP A 387 -21.39 -24.58 -27.24
CA ASP A 387 -20.04 -25.19 -27.27
C ASP A 387 -19.30 -25.00 -25.94
N LYS A 388 -19.50 -23.86 -25.27
CA LYS A 388 -18.83 -23.56 -23.99
C LYS A 388 -19.30 -24.47 -22.86
N THR A 389 -20.60 -24.79 -22.80
CA THR A 389 -21.16 -25.77 -21.84
C THR A 389 -20.79 -27.21 -22.19
N ASP A 390 -20.72 -27.54 -23.48
CA ASP A 390 -20.36 -28.90 -23.93
C ASP A 390 -18.88 -29.18 -23.70
N ILE A 391 -17.99 -28.22 -23.98
CA ILE A 391 -16.57 -28.32 -23.66
C ILE A 391 -16.35 -28.37 -22.14
N LEU A 392 -17.10 -27.59 -21.34
CA LEU A 392 -17.01 -27.59 -19.88
C LEU A 392 -17.41 -28.94 -19.26
N SER A 393 -18.48 -29.56 -19.75
CA SER A 393 -18.92 -30.88 -19.29
C SER A 393 -18.00 -32.02 -19.74
N ASN A 394 -17.34 -31.87 -20.89
CA ASN A 394 -16.47 -32.92 -21.49
C ASN A 394 -14.97 -32.80 -21.08
N VAL A 395 -14.55 -31.80 -20.28
CA VAL A 395 -13.12 -31.51 -19.98
C VAL A 395 -12.33 -32.75 -19.58
N ALA A 396 -12.86 -33.59 -18.69
CA ALA A 396 -12.15 -34.76 -18.17
C ALA A 396 -11.80 -35.77 -19.30
N ASP A 397 -12.73 -35.99 -20.25
CA ASP A 397 -12.52 -36.93 -21.35
C ASP A 397 -11.64 -36.34 -22.46
N LEU A 398 -11.74 -35.03 -22.71
CA LEU A 398 -10.81 -34.34 -23.61
C LEU A 398 -9.37 -34.36 -23.07
N GLN A 399 -9.19 -34.22 -21.75
CA GLN A 399 -7.88 -34.34 -21.10
C GLN A 399 -7.29 -35.76 -21.16
N LYS A 400 -8.12 -36.82 -21.04
CA LYS A 400 -7.67 -38.22 -21.26
C LYS A 400 -7.05 -38.41 -22.66
N HIS A 401 -7.52 -37.67 -23.66
CA HIS A 401 -7.00 -37.70 -25.02
C HIS A 401 -5.79 -36.77 -25.25
N ALA A 402 -5.27 -36.14 -24.19
CA ALA A 402 -4.18 -35.18 -24.16
C ALA A 402 -4.47 -33.83 -24.86
N ILE A 403 -5.74 -33.40 -24.84
CA ILE A 403 -6.13 -32.03 -25.18
C ILE A 403 -5.95 -31.13 -23.95
N ALA A 404 -5.26 -30.00 -24.10
CA ALA A 404 -5.30 -28.87 -23.18
C ALA A 404 -6.38 -27.88 -23.64
N ILE A 405 -7.11 -27.29 -22.70
CA ILE A 405 -8.25 -26.41 -22.97
C ILE A 405 -8.03 -25.10 -22.20
N ASP A 406 -8.06 -23.97 -22.90
CA ASP A 406 -7.99 -22.63 -22.33
C ASP A 406 -9.34 -21.93 -22.50
N PHE A 407 -10.10 -21.88 -21.41
CA PHE A 407 -11.41 -21.20 -21.30
C PHE A 407 -11.32 -19.66 -21.28
N ILE A 408 -10.12 -19.09 -21.12
CA ILE A 408 -9.88 -17.63 -21.09
C ILE A 408 -9.59 -17.15 -22.51
N CYS A 409 -8.79 -17.90 -23.28
CA CYS A 409 -8.45 -17.57 -24.65
C CYS A 409 -9.38 -18.20 -25.70
N GLU A 410 -10.34 -19.04 -25.26
CA GLU A 410 -11.22 -19.87 -26.09
C GLU A 410 -10.44 -20.63 -27.18
N LYS A 411 -9.50 -21.47 -26.72
CA LYS A 411 -8.68 -22.34 -27.57
C LYS A 411 -8.46 -23.72 -26.96
N ALA A 412 -8.38 -24.73 -27.81
CA ALA A 412 -7.92 -26.06 -27.43
C ALA A 412 -6.57 -26.38 -28.12
N PHE A 413 -5.77 -27.26 -27.53
CA PHE A 413 -4.44 -27.62 -28.03
C PHE A 413 -4.15 -29.11 -27.82
N CYS A 414 -3.84 -29.83 -28.89
CA CYS A 414 -3.55 -31.26 -28.82
C CYS A 414 -2.06 -31.52 -28.58
N LYS A 415 -1.71 -32.03 -27.40
CA LYS A 415 -0.31 -32.32 -27.02
C LYS A 415 0.34 -33.46 -27.81
N LYS A 416 -0.44 -34.25 -28.56
CA LYS A 416 0.08 -35.37 -29.38
C LYS A 416 0.73 -34.92 -30.69
N CYS A 417 0.29 -33.80 -31.26
CA CYS A 417 0.81 -33.27 -32.53
C CYS A 417 1.02 -31.74 -32.51
N ASN A 418 0.92 -31.11 -31.35
CA ASN A 418 1.11 -29.68 -31.10
C ASN A 418 0.27 -28.74 -31.97
N LYS A 419 -0.92 -29.19 -32.40
CA LYS A 419 -1.88 -28.37 -33.15
C LYS A 419 -2.82 -27.63 -32.20
N SER A 420 -3.01 -26.33 -32.45
CA SER A 420 -4.15 -25.58 -31.92
C SER A 420 -5.43 -26.01 -32.65
N LEU A 421 -6.54 -26.07 -31.92
CA LEU A 421 -7.87 -26.43 -32.40
C LEU A 421 -8.84 -25.27 -32.08
N PRO A 422 -9.90 -25.06 -32.89
CA PRO A 422 -10.97 -24.14 -32.52
C PRO A 422 -11.71 -24.64 -31.27
N PHE A 423 -12.43 -23.74 -30.61
CA PHE A 423 -13.13 -24.01 -29.34
C PHE A 423 -14.55 -24.54 -29.59
N GLU A 424 -14.62 -25.57 -30.42
CA GLU A 424 -15.86 -26.24 -30.83
C GLU A 424 -15.74 -27.71 -30.44
N ILE A 425 -16.72 -28.24 -29.69
CA ILE A 425 -16.60 -29.60 -29.11
C ILE A 425 -16.38 -30.65 -30.20
N GLU A 426 -17.05 -30.47 -31.33
CA GLU A 426 -17.07 -31.42 -32.43
C GLU A 426 -15.79 -31.36 -33.26
N ALA A 427 -15.17 -30.19 -33.42
CA ALA A 427 -13.84 -30.06 -34.03
C ALA A 427 -12.75 -30.74 -33.19
N ILE A 428 -12.86 -30.66 -31.85
CA ILE A 428 -11.94 -31.33 -30.93
C ILE A 428 -12.13 -32.86 -30.98
N ARG A 429 -13.38 -33.36 -31.00
CA ARG A 429 -13.69 -34.80 -31.17
C ARG A 429 -13.17 -35.35 -32.50
N ASN A 430 -13.47 -34.68 -33.62
CA ASN A 430 -12.97 -35.06 -34.94
C ASN A 430 -11.43 -35.11 -34.98
N HIS A 431 -10.75 -34.19 -34.30
CA HIS A 431 -9.30 -34.25 -34.17
C HIS A 431 -8.81 -35.44 -33.33
N ILE A 432 -9.49 -35.79 -32.24
CA ILE A 432 -9.17 -36.97 -31.43
C ILE A 432 -9.30 -38.26 -32.27
N GLU A 433 -10.34 -38.38 -33.10
CA GLU A 433 -10.52 -39.54 -33.99
C GLU A 433 -9.38 -39.71 -35.01
N GLN A 434 -8.79 -38.62 -35.52
CA GLN A 434 -7.66 -38.68 -36.45
C GLN A 434 -6.47 -39.44 -35.81
N HIS A 435 -6.20 -39.23 -34.52
CA HIS A 435 -5.17 -40.00 -33.79
C HIS A 435 -5.52 -41.48 -33.59
N GLY A 436 -6.81 -41.85 -33.65
CA GLY A 436 -7.24 -43.25 -33.69
C GLY A 436 -7.03 -43.88 -35.08
N LYS A 437 -7.38 -43.12 -36.12
CA LYS A 437 -7.37 -43.57 -37.54
C LYS A 437 -5.97 -43.64 -38.14
N SER A 438 -4.98 -42.88 -37.65
CA SER A 438 -3.59 -42.91 -38.15
C SER A 438 -2.74 -44.13 -37.75
N LYS A 439 -3.30 -45.19 -37.16
CA LYS A 439 -2.56 -46.37 -36.66
C LYS A 439 -2.12 -47.39 -37.74
N SER A 440 -1.92 -46.99 -38.99
CA SER A 440 -1.33 -47.87 -40.02
C SER A 440 -0.83 -47.14 -41.29
N LYS A 441 0.35 -46.49 -41.19
CA LYS A 441 1.38 -46.49 -42.26
C LYS A 441 2.67 -45.85 -41.76
N ASP A 442 3.79 -46.33 -42.29
CA ASP A 442 5.13 -46.02 -41.83
C ASP A 442 5.55 -44.57 -42.14
N CYS A 443 6.38 -44.00 -41.26
CA CYS A 443 7.15 -42.80 -41.56
C CYS A 443 8.65 -43.11 -41.47
N PRO A 444 9.51 -42.48 -42.31
CA PRO A 444 10.84 -43.01 -42.56
C PRO A 444 11.82 -42.81 -41.41
N SER A 445 12.71 -43.78 -41.22
CA SER A 445 13.84 -43.67 -40.29
C SER A 445 14.86 -42.64 -40.77
N LEU A 446 15.21 -41.67 -39.90
CA LEU A 446 16.40 -40.84 -40.08
C LEU A 446 17.67 -41.71 -39.96
N ASN A 447 18.61 -41.52 -40.89
CA ASN A 447 19.80 -42.35 -41.00
C ASN A 447 20.73 -42.22 -39.79
N LYS A 448 21.34 -43.35 -39.40
CA LYS A 448 22.61 -43.36 -38.65
C LYS A 448 23.76 -43.41 -39.65
N SER A 449 24.91 -42.85 -39.29
CA SER A 449 26.20 -43.14 -39.93
C SER A 449 26.95 -44.21 -39.14
N ASP A 450 27.69 -45.07 -39.85
CA ASP A 450 28.46 -46.18 -39.28
C ASP A 450 29.71 -45.73 -38.49
N GLY A 451 30.22 -46.59 -37.59
CA GLY A 451 31.26 -46.17 -36.64
C GLY A 451 31.95 -47.22 -35.75
N ASN A 452 32.16 -48.45 -36.25
CA ASN A 452 33.19 -49.40 -35.80
C ASN A 452 33.31 -49.87 -34.31
N VAL A 453 33.13 -51.20 -34.13
CA VAL A 453 34.15 -52.14 -33.57
C VAL A 453 34.35 -52.27 -32.03
N LYS A 454 33.94 -53.46 -31.55
CA LYS A 454 34.51 -54.37 -30.53
C LYS A 454 34.28 -54.19 -29.01
N ASP A 455 33.75 -55.30 -28.45
CA ASP A 455 34.14 -56.01 -27.22
C ASP A 455 34.00 -55.33 -25.84
N GLY A 456 33.95 -56.15 -24.76
CA GLY A 456 34.17 -55.66 -23.39
C GLY A 456 33.07 -55.85 -22.33
N THR A 457 32.53 -57.07 -22.19
CA THR A 457 32.10 -57.71 -20.91
C THR A 457 31.39 -56.93 -19.77
N LYS A 458 30.30 -57.56 -19.28
CA LYS A 458 29.68 -57.47 -17.93
C LYS A 458 30.60 -56.98 -16.78
N LEU A 459 30.05 -56.19 -15.85
CA LEU A 459 29.71 -56.68 -14.48
C LEU A 459 28.96 -55.67 -13.59
N PHE A 460 28.44 -56.18 -12.47
CA PHE A 460 27.85 -55.43 -11.35
C PHE A 460 28.93 -54.78 -10.47
N THR A 461 28.62 -53.69 -9.76
CA THR A 461 28.58 -53.67 -8.26
C THR A 461 27.98 -52.37 -7.68
N ARG A 462 27.80 -52.33 -6.36
CA ARG A 462 27.16 -51.27 -5.56
C ARG A 462 28.19 -50.24 -5.02
N PRO A 463 27.76 -49.07 -4.49
CA PRO A 463 28.67 -47.97 -4.13
C PRO A 463 29.48 -48.23 -2.86
N VAL A 464 30.61 -47.53 -2.73
CA VAL A 464 31.49 -47.52 -1.55
C VAL A 464 31.64 -46.07 -1.05
N PHE A 465 31.66 -45.89 0.28
CA PHE A 465 31.88 -44.60 0.94
C PHE A 465 33.29 -44.06 0.64
N MET A 466 33.39 -42.74 0.42
CA MET A 466 34.67 -42.03 0.55
C MET A 466 34.81 -41.52 1.99
N SER A 467 35.88 -41.94 2.67
CA SER A 467 36.29 -41.38 3.96
C SER A 467 37.26 -40.21 3.76
N LYS A 468 37.44 -39.40 4.82
CA LYS A 468 38.38 -38.28 4.87
C LYS A 468 39.81 -38.69 4.48
N ASN A 469 40.55 -37.74 3.92
CA ASN A 469 41.96 -37.54 4.27
C ASN A 469 42.35 -36.07 4.10
N GLU A 470 43.29 -35.62 4.93
CA GLU A 470 43.86 -34.28 4.92
C GLU A 470 45.28 -34.36 4.36
N SER A 471 45.68 -33.42 3.49
CA SER A 471 47.10 -33.12 3.29
C SER A 471 47.31 -31.72 2.69
N ASN A 472 48.04 -30.90 3.42
CA ASN A 472 48.90 -29.78 3.04
C ASN A 472 48.93 -29.35 1.56
N LEU A 473 48.73 -28.06 1.32
CA LEU A 473 49.27 -27.36 0.15
C LEU A 473 49.98 -26.07 0.59
N GLU A 474 51.15 -25.82 0.02
CA GLU A 474 52.07 -24.75 0.46
C GLU A 474 51.75 -23.40 -0.17
N THR A 475 52.12 -22.30 0.50
CA THR A 475 51.88 -20.93 0.03
C THR A 475 53.00 -20.42 -0.91
N PRO A 476 52.70 -20.02 -2.15
CA PRO A 476 53.61 -19.23 -2.97
C PRO A 476 53.62 -17.77 -2.52
N LYS A 477 54.81 -17.17 -2.38
CA LYS A 477 54.96 -15.73 -2.13
C LYS A 477 54.68 -14.95 -3.41
N MET A 478 53.76 -13.98 -3.37
CA MET A 478 53.65 -12.98 -4.45
C MET A 478 54.64 -11.83 -4.19
N ALA A 479 55.33 -11.39 -5.24
CA ALA A 479 56.24 -10.26 -5.19
C ALA A 479 55.51 -8.94 -5.45
N THR A 480 55.99 -7.86 -4.84
CA THR A 480 55.52 -6.49 -5.04
C THR A 480 56.05 -5.91 -6.35
N THR A 481 55.17 -5.40 -7.21
CA THR A 481 55.58 -4.61 -8.38
C THR A 481 54.61 -3.44 -8.64
N SER A 482 55.17 -2.23 -8.65
CA SER A 482 54.74 -1.00 -9.34
C SER A 482 53.25 -0.71 -9.54
N THR A 483 52.74 0.27 -8.79
CA THR A 483 51.54 1.05 -9.15
C THR A 483 51.73 1.84 -10.44
N VAL A 484 50.86 1.62 -11.43
CA VAL A 484 50.71 2.44 -12.66
C VAL A 484 49.20 2.70 -12.86
N THR A 485 48.84 3.70 -13.66
CA THR A 485 47.47 4.22 -13.84
C THR A 485 46.50 3.24 -14.51
N GLU A 486 45.55 2.68 -13.76
CA GLU A 486 44.53 1.73 -14.27
C GLU A 486 43.15 2.37 -14.60
N THR A 487 42.96 3.68 -14.39
CA THR A 487 41.63 4.32 -14.48
C THR A 487 41.05 4.38 -15.89
N ASP A 488 41.88 4.72 -16.88
CA ASP A 488 41.41 5.07 -18.23
C ASP A 488 40.93 3.84 -19.01
N ASP A 489 41.57 2.68 -18.81
CA ASP A 489 41.17 1.44 -19.46
C ASP A 489 39.84 0.91 -18.91
N GLN A 490 39.51 1.14 -17.63
CA GLN A 490 38.20 0.78 -17.09
C GLN A 490 37.07 1.62 -17.71
N GLU A 491 37.24 2.94 -17.85
CA GLU A 491 36.26 3.77 -18.56
C GLU A 491 36.09 3.37 -20.02
N LYS A 492 37.18 2.99 -20.69
CA LYS A 492 37.15 2.54 -22.08
C LYS A 492 36.38 1.23 -22.24
N ILE A 493 36.65 0.24 -21.38
CA ILE A 493 35.91 -1.04 -21.34
C ILE A 493 34.42 -0.78 -21.10
N VAL A 494 34.06 0.13 -20.19
CA VAL A 494 32.67 0.51 -19.92
C VAL A 494 32.01 1.15 -21.16
N ARG A 495 32.67 2.09 -21.83
CA ARG A 495 32.16 2.74 -23.05
C ARG A 495 31.96 1.74 -24.20
N ASP A 496 32.90 0.81 -24.40
CA ASP A 496 32.78 -0.26 -25.41
C ASP A 496 31.62 -1.23 -25.09
N VAL A 497 31.37 -1.49 -23.81
CA VAL A 497 30.25 -2.31 -23.30
C VAL A 497 28.90 -1.65 -23.53
N GLU A 498 28.73 -0.38 -23.14
CA GLU A 498 27.48 0.36 -23.35
C GLU A 498 27.16 0.51 -24.84
N LYS A 499 28.17 0.84 -25.65
CA LYS A 499 28.06 0.93 -27.10
C LYS A 499 27.57 -0.39 -27.69
N PHE A 500 28.27 -1.50 -27.43
CA PHE A 500 27.89 -2.81 -27.98
C PHE A 500 26.47 -3.23 -27.57
N ALA A 501 26.08 -2.97 -26.31
CA ALA A 501 24.73 -3.29 -25.86
C ALA A 501 23.66 -2.47 -26.59
N SER A 502 23.90 -1.17 -26.80
CA SER A 502 22.98 -0.29 -27.52
C SER A 502 22.79 -0.68 -28.99
N GLU A 503 23.88 -1.05 -29.68
CA GLU A 503 23.89 -1.47 -31.09
C GLU A 503 23.10 -2.77 -31.32
N ASN A 504 22.99 -3.63 -30.29
CA ASN A 504 22.38 -4.97 -30.39
C ASN A 504 21.06 -5.11 -29.59
N HIS A 505 20.40 -3.98 -29.30
CA HIS A 505 19.12 -3.91 -28.56
C HIS A 505 19.14 -4.66 -27.21
N ILE A 506 20.29 -4.64 -26.52
CA ILE A 506 20.46 -5.17 -25.17
C ILE A 506 20.29 -4.02 -24.17
N ASN A 507 19.36 -4.20 -23.22
CA ASN A 507 19.20 -3.28 -22.10
C ASN A 507 20.31 -3.56 -21.08
N TYR A 508 21.39 -2.79 -21.14
CA TYR A 508 22.50 -2.88 -20.20
C TYR A 508 22.14 -2.26 -18.85
N ASN A 509 22.54 -2.91 -17.76
CA ASN A 509 22.42 -2.38 -16.41
C ASN A 509 23.67 -2.79 -15.62
N PHE A 510 24.21 -1.84 -14.85
CA PHE A 510 25.41 -2.06 -14.03
C PHE A 510 25.11 -2.82 -12.72
N SER A 511 23.85 -2.91 -12.30
CA SER A 511 23.46 -3.67 -11.10
C SER A 511 22.01 -4.18 -11.19
N PRO A 512 21.76 -5.51 -11.10
CA PRO A 512 22.71 -6.61 -10.88
C PRO A 512 23.57 -6.91 -12.13
N ASN A 513 24.44 -7.92 -12.07
CA ASN A 513 25.33 -8.37 -13.16
C ASN A 513 24.61 -9.04 -14.34
N GLN A 514 23.53 -8.43 -14.83
CA GLN A 514 22.65 -8.97 -15.86
C GLN A 514 22.24 -7.85 -16.83
N ALA A 515 22.46 -8.09 -18.12
CA ALA A 515 21.82 -7.32 -19.19
C ALA A 515 20.60 -8.09 -19.71
N TYR A 516 19.67 -7.41 -20.40
CA TYR A 516 18.45 -8.03 -20.93
C TYR A 516 18.32 -7.80 -22.44
N CYS A 517 18.42 -8.85 -23.24
CA CYS A 517 18.24 -8.74 -24.70
C CYS A 517 16.75 -8.61 -25.05
N ARG A 518 16.36 -7.49 -25.68
CA ARG A 518 14.98 -7.23 -26.08
C ARG A 518 14.50 -8.17 -27.21
N ILE A 519 15.41 -8.56 -28.11
CA ILE A 519 15.15 -9.48 -29.25
C ILE A 519 14.89 -10.92 -28.76
N CYS A 520 15.76 -11.46 -27.91
CA CYS A 520 15.58 -12.82 -27.39
C CYS A 520 14.60 -12.94 -26.22
N LYS A 521 14.27 -11.82 -25.56
CA LYS A 521 13.49 -11.76 -24.31
C LYS A 521 14.11 -12.64 -23.22
N THR A 522 15.39 -12.44 -22.96
CA THR A 522 16.16 -13.20 -21.96
C THR A 522 17.17 -12.31 -21.25
N GLN A 523 17.44 -12.62 -19.98
CA GLN A 523 18.61 -12.13 -19.28
C GLN A 523 19.87 -12.83 -19.81
N ILE A 524 21.00 -12.12 -19.76
CA ILE A 524 22.36 -12.57 -20.10
C ILE A 524 23.37 -11.93 -19.14
N PRO A 525 24.54 -12.52 -18.90
CA PRO A 525 25.58 -11.86 -18.11
C PRO A 525 26.00 -10.52 -18.73
N ASN A 526 26.35 -9.54 -17.90
CA ASN A 526 26.73 -8.19 -18.34
C ASN A 526 28.16 -8.09 -18.93
N GLY A 527 28.92 -9.17 -19.01
CA GLY A 527 30.24 -9.17 -19.65
C GLY A 527 30.16 -9.02 -21.18
N LEU A 528 31.04 -8.19 -21.76
CA LEU A 528 31.10 -7.94 -23.21
C LEU A 528 31.14 -9.23 -24.05
N ASN A 529 31.90 -10.22 -23.60
CA ASN A 529 32.05 -11.50 -24.29
C ASN A 529 30.74 -12.31 -24.27
N SER A 530 30.04 -12.37 -23.13
CA SER A 530 28.74 -13.04 -23.02
C SER A 530 27.65 -12.35 -23.83
N MET A 531 27.72 -11.02 -23.98
CA MET A 531 26.81 -10.29 -24.87
C MET A 531 27.13 -10.54 -26.35
N LYS A 532 28.40 -10.62 -26.74
CA LYS A 532 28.82 -11.00 -28.11
C LYS A 532 28.41 -12.43 -28.46
N GLU A 533 28.68 -13.38 -27.56
CA GLU A 533 28.26 -14.79 -27.68
C GLU A 533 26.74 -14.91 -27.81
N HIS A 534 25.97 -14.14 -27.01
CA HIS A 534 24.53 -14.11 -27.12
C HIS A 534 24.02 -13.61 -28.48
N VAL A 535 24.58 -12.51 -28.99
CA VAL A 535 24.23 -11.91 -30.29
C VAL A 535 24.56 -12.84 -31.45
N GLN A 536 25.69 -13.54 -31.37
CA GLN A 536 26.13 -14.55 -32.35
C GLN A 536 25.34 -15.88 -32.24
N GLY A 537 24.65 -16.11 -31.12
CA GLY A 537 23.87 -17.32 -30.89
C GLY A 537 22.63 -17.41 -31.78
N ALA A 538 22.38 -18.57 -32.38
CA ALA A 538 21.33 -18.77 -33.39
C ALA A 538 19.88 -18.41 -32.97
N ARG A 539 19.59 -18.29 -31.66
CA ARG A 539 18.29 -17.77 -31.17
C ARG A 539 18.20 -16.25 -31.30
N HIS A 540 19.30 -15.52 -31.21
CA HIS A 540 19.37 -14.10 -31.49
C HIS A 540 19.31 -13.90 -33.01
N THR A 541 20.20 -14.53 -33.77
CA THR A 541 20.25 -14.44 -35.25
C THR A 541 18.91 -14.72 -35.94
N ARG A 542 18.10 -15.66 -35.43
CA ARG A 542 16.76 -15.99 -35.97
C ARG A 542 15.66 -15.01 -35.53
N ASN A 543 15.82 -14.36 -34.38
CA ASN A 543 14.84 -13.43 -33.83
C ASN A 543 15.11 -11.97 -34.24
N THR A 544 16.36 -11.65 -34.55
CA THR A 544 16.72 -10.44 -35.30
C THR A 544 16.08 -10.57 -36.69
N PRO A 545 15.16 -9.68 -37.09
CA PRO A 545 14.68 -9.69 -38.47
C PRO A 545 15.86 -9.44 -39.41
N GLU A 546 15.84 -10.00 -40.61
CA GLU A 546 16.88 -9.80 -41.63
C GLU A 546 16.85 -8.35 -42.15
N ILE A 547 17.41 -7.44 -41.35
CA ILE A 547 17.66 -6.05 -41.72
C ILE A 547 18.82 -6.07 -42.70
N ASN A 548 18.49 -5.98 -43.99
CA ASN A 548 19.49 -5.98 -45.06
C ASN A 548 20.42 -4.77 -44.86
N VAL A 549 21.72 -5.01 -44.67
CA VAL A 549 22.66 -4.02 -44.08
C VAL A 549 23.18 -3.00 -45.12
N GLU A 550 22.45 -2.80 -46.22
CA GLU A 550 22.74 -1.77 -47.20
C GLU A 550 21.91 -0.51 -46.92
N THR A 551 22.55 0.47 -46.29
CA THR A 551 22.08 1.86 -46.17
C THR A 551 20.89 2.12 -45.23
N ILE A 552 20.91 1.57 -44.02
CA ILE A 552 20.04 2.03 -42.92
C ILE A 552 20.88 2.76 -41.86
N THR A 553 21.08 4.06 -42.07
CA THR A 553 21.03 4.98 -40.93
C THR A 553 19.66 4.83 -40.28
N PRO A 554 19.53 4.83 -38.94
CA PRO A 554 18.25 4.55 -38.30
C PRO A 554 17.23 5.65 -38.63
N VAL A 555 16.40 5.40 -39.64
CA VAL A 555 15.22 6.22 -39.97
C VAL A 555 14.16 5.96 -38.90
N VAL A 556 14.44 6.49 -37.70
CA VAL A 556 13.40 6.84 -36.74
C VAL A 556 12.53 7.87 -37.44
N SER A 557 11.44 7.42 -38.05
CA SER A 557 10.50 8.24 -38.82
C SER A 557 10.26 9.56 -38.08
N PRO A 558 10.73 10.70 -38.61
CA PRO A 558 11.05 11.87 -37.78
C PRO A 558 9.81 12.32 -37.01
N GLN A 559 9.82 12.05 -35.70
CA GLN A 559 8.69 12.37 -34.83
C GLN A 559 8.51 13.88 -34.88
N LYS A 560 7.30 14.31 -35.29
CA LYS A 560 6.99 15.74 -35.44
C LYS A 560 7.37 16.44 -34.13
N PRO A 561 8.24 17.47 -34.17
CA PRO A 561 8.81 18.04 -32.94
C PRO A 561 7.68 18.51 -32.02
N HIS A 562 7.71 18.03 -30.78
CA HIS A 562 6.71 18.40 -29.78
C HIS A 562 6.72 19.92 -29.60
N LYS A 563 5.53 20.52 -29.47
CA LYS A 563 5.44 21.91 -29.02
C LYS A 563 5.94 21.96 -27.58
N THR A 564 7.03 22.69 -27.34
CA THR A 564 7.65 22.83 -26.02
C THR A 564 7.93 24.28 -25.65
N LYS A 565 8.04 24.55 -24.34
CA LYS A 565 8.67 25.75 -23.77
C LYS A 565 9.78 25.34 -22.81
N SER A 566 10.72 26.22 -22.47
CA SER A 566 11.55 26.00 -21.28
C SER A 566 10.70 26.02 -20.01
N PHE A 567 11.13 25.37 -18.93
CA PHE A 567 10.40 25.29 -17.66
C PHE A 567 10.18 26.67 -17.06
N GLU A 568 11.14 27.58 -17.20
CA GLU A 568 11.02 29.01 -16.90
C GLU A 568 9.85 29.67 -17.66
N ASN A 569 9.81 29.57 -18.99
CA ASN A 569 8.74 30.14 -19.83
C ASN A 569 7.39 29.37 -19.73
N PHE A 570 7.38 28.27 -18.98
CA PHE A 570 6.17 27.52 -18.62
C PHE A 570 5.63 27.93 -17.25
N ILE A 571 6.47 28.29 -16.28
CA ILE A 571 6.05 28.73 -14.94
C ILE A 571 5.62 30.21 -15.00
N VAL A 572 4.30 30.41 -14.98
CA VAL A 572 3.64 31.71 -14.81
C VAL A 572 3.45 32.04 -13.33
N SER A 573 3.19 31.03 -12.49
CA SER A 573 3.13 31.18 -11.03
C SER A 573 3.65 29.94 -10.30
N LEU A 574 4.20 30.15 -9.10
CA LEU A 574 4.88 29.13 -8.30
C LEU A 574 4.52 29.28 -6.81
N GLY A 575 3.49 28.57 -6.36
CA GLY A 575 3.18 28.45 -4.94
C GLY A 575 4.04 27.36 -4.28
N ARG A 576 4.61 27.65 -3.09
CA ARG A 576 5.31 26.66 -2.26
C ARG A 576 4.54 26.44 -0.96
N MET A 577 3.95 25.26 -0.83
CA MET A 577 3.12 24.89 0.32
C MET A 577 3.87 23.93 1.24
N LYS A 578 3.81 24.18 2.55
CA LYS A 578 4.51 23.37 3.55
C LYS A 578 3.64 23.18 4.78
N ASN A 579 3.22 21.94 5.02
CA ASN A 579 2.55 21.54 6.25
C ASN A 579 3.49 20.67 7.12
N LEU A 580 2.98 20.12 8.22
CA LEU A 580 3.78 19.32 9.17
C LEU A 580 4.30 17.98 8.61
N PHE A 581 3.73 17.49 7.51
CA PHE A 581 3.98 16.15 6.96
C PHE A 581 4.60 16.19 5.56
N GLN A 582 4.29 17.19 4.75
CA GLN A 582 4.73 17.30 3.37
C GLN A 582 4.98 18.75 2.94
N GLU A 583 5.86 18.89 1.95
CA GLU A 583 6.08 20.10 1.17
C GLU A 583 5.64 19.82 -0.28
N LEU A 584 5.01 20.80 -0.93
CA LEU A 584 4.41 20.70 -2.26
C LEU A 584 4.65 21.99 -3.07
N PHE A 585 4.77 21.85 -4.38
CA PHE A 585 4.86 22.95 -5.33
C PHE A 585 3.60 23.00 -6.20
N ILE A 586 2.92 24.14 -6.20
CA ILE A 586 1.78 24.46 -7.07
C ILE A 586 2.29 25.27 -8.26
N LEU A 587 2.23 24.69 -9.46
CA LEU A 587 2.65 25.36 -10.71
C LEU A 587 1.42 25.88 -11.44
N ASN A 588 1.46 27.15 -11.87
CA ASN A 588 0.46 27.78 -12.73
C ASN A 588 -1.00 27.72 -12.20
N LYS A 589 -1.17 27.50 -10.90
CA LYS A 589 -2.46 27.17 -10.26
C LYS A 589 -3.17 25.95 -10.90
N LYS A 590 -2.41 25.08 -11.58
CA LYS A 590 -2.90 23.92 -12.39
C LYS A 590 -2.29 22.57 -12.02
N PHE A 591 -1.10 22.52 -11.41
CA PHE A 591 -0.39 21.27 -11.11
C PHE A 591 0.13 21.29 -9.67
N CYS A 592 -0.08 20.22 -8.89
CA CYS A 592 0.46 20.11 -7.53
C CYS A 592 1.42 18.91 -7.44
N ILE A 593 2.72 19.17 -7.24
CA ILE A 593 3.76 18.13 -7.28
C ILE A 593 4.71 18.19 -6.08
N THR A 594 5.36 17.06 -5.78
CA THR A 594 6.36 16.97 -4.70
C THR A 594 7.69 17.64 -5.09
N PRO A 595 8.50 18.13 -4.13
CA PRO A 595 9.82 18.71 -4.38
C PRO A 595 10.77 17.83 -5.20
N ILE A 596 10.77 16.51 -4.94
CA ILE A 596 11.60 15.57 -5.70
C ILE A 596 11.15 15.47 -7.16
N SER A 597 9.84 15.57 -7.44
CA SER A 597 9.33 15.68 -8.80
C SER A 597 9.66 17.03 -9.42
N PHE A 598 9.46 18.13 -8.70
CA PHE A 598 9.77 19.48 -9.18
C PHE A 598 11.21 19.59 -9.70
N HIS A 599 12.19 19.08 -8.95
CA HIS A 599 13.60 19.07 -9.33
C HIS A 599 14.06 17.91 -10.24
N ILE A 600 13.14 17.04 -10.70
CA ILE A 600 13.43 15.89 -11.57
C ILE A 600 14.47 14.94 -10.93
N ILE A 601 14.22 14.60 -9.66
CA ILE A 601 15.04 13.69 -8.85
C ILE A 601 14.24 12.42 -8.54
N THR A 602 14.72 11.27 -9.01
CA THR A 602 14.14 9.97 -8.68
C THR A 602 14.90 9.31 -7.54
N ARG A 603 14.21 8.53 -6.71
CA ARG A 603 14.87 7.62 -5.76
C ARG A 603 15.20 6.29 -6.44
N THR A 604 16.37 5.73 -6.14
CA THR A 604 16.81 4.42 -6.60
C THR A 604 17.45 3.71 -5.41
N ALA A 605 16.66 2.83 -4.76
CA ALA A 605 17.00 2.19 -3.48
C ALA A 605 17.37 3.17 -2.35
N ASP A 606 18.65 3.20 -1.97
CA ASP A 606 19.26 4.08 -0.96
C ASP A 606 19.61 5.48 -1.48
N ARG A 607 19.79 5.63 -2.80
CA ARG A 607 20.31 6.84 -3.45
C ARG A 607 19.23 7.67 -4.13
N MET A 608 19.55 8.93 -4.33
CA MET A 608 18.77 9.89 -5.12
C MET A 608 19.54 10.22 -6.40
N ARG A 609 18.85 10.33 -7.54
CA ARG A 609 19.45 10.68 -8.84
C ARG A 609 18.75 11.87 -9.46
N CYS A 610 19.48 12.95 -9.71
CA CYS A 610 19.00 14.06 -10.54
C CYS A 610 19.18 13.70 -12.02
N HIS A 611 18.13 13.83 -12.83
CA HIS A 611 18.22 13.53 -14.27
C HIS A 611 18.67 14.70 -15.13
N MET A 612 18.69 15.93 -14.58
CA MET A 612 19.24 17.12 -15.23
C MET A 612 20.76 17.24 -15.08
N CYS A 613 21.27 16.87 -13.91
CA CYS A 613 22.71 16.91 -13.60
C CYS A 613 23.38 15.54 -13.74
N GLU A 614 22.60 14.48 -13.96
CA GLU A 614 23.01 13.06 -14.09
C GLU A 614 23.72 12.44 -12.89
N LYS A 615 23.93 13.23 -11.82
CA LYS A 615 24.57 12.81 -10.57
C LYS A 615 23.65 11.96 -9.70
N ASN A 616 24.26 10.97 -9.06
CA ASN A 616 23.69 10.23 -7.93
C ASN A 616 24.27 10.81 -6.63
N PHE A 617 23.48 10.85 -5.57
CA PHE A 617 23.86 11.41 -4.26
C PHE A 617 23.04 10.78 -3.14
N ASN A 618 23.54 10.87 -1.91
CA ASN A 618 22.84 10.43 -0.71
C ASN A 618 21.69 11.39 -0.35
N VAL A 619 20.73 10.94 0.46
CA VAL A 619 19.57 11.75 0.87
C VAL A 619 19.97 13.04 1.62
N SER A 620 21.09 13.01 2.35
CA SER A 620 21.71 14.17 3.03
C SER A 620 22.29 15.21 2.07
N GLU A 621 22.76 14.79 0.90
CA GLU A 621 23.45 15.64 -0.09
C GLU A 621 22.49 16.36 -1.04
N VAL A 622 21.21 15.94 -1.08
CA VAL A 622 20.18 16.50 -1.97
C VAL A 622 20.13 18.03 -1.86
N ASN A 623 20.08 18.58 -0.64
CA ASN A 623 19.96 20.02 -0.42
C ASN A 623 21.20 20.78 -0.93
N ASN A 624 22.39 20.23 -0.74
CA ASN A 624 23.64 20.81 -1.24
C ASN A 624 23.67 20.80 -2.77
N HIS A 625 23.11 19.77 -3.40
CA HIS A 625 22.98 19.70 -4.85
C HIS A 625 21.94 20.70 -5.40
N LEU A 626 20.79 20.83 -4.74
CA LEU A 626 19.73 21.77 -5.12
C LEU A 626 20.16 23.24 -5.00
N ALA A 627 21.10 23.55 -4.11
CA ALA A 627 21.68 24.88 -3.94
C ALA A 627 22.72 25.29 -5.01
N LEU A 628 23.04 24.42 -5.98
CA LEU A 628 23.96 24.76 -7.06
C LEU A 628 23.23 25.50 -8.19
N ASP A 629 23.72 26.68 -8.59
CA ASP A 629 23.20 27.41 -9.74
C ASP A 629 23.15 26.55 -11.01
N SER A 630 24.17 25.71 -11.22
CA SER A 630 24.23 24.77 -12.35
C SER A 630 23.13 23.71 -12.38
N HIS A 631 22.45 23.43 -11.25
CA HIS A 631 21.21 22.65 -11.22
C HIS A 631 20.03 23.51 -11.62
N THR A 632 19.87 24.68 -11.00
CA THR A 632 18.81 25.65 -11.27
C THR A 632 18.75 26.05 -12.75
N SER A 633 19.89 26.42 -13.36
CA SER A 633 19.95 26.80 -14.78
C SER A 633 19.53 25.66 -15.71
N ARG A 634 19.89 24.40 -15.40
CA ARG A 634 19.46 23.24 -16.20
C ARG A 634 17.96 22.95 -16.01
N LEU A 635 17.47 23.03 -14.78
CA LEU A 635 16.06 22.85 -14.47
C LEU A 635 15.18 23.89 -15.20
N MET A 636 15.55 25.17 -15.13
CA MET A 636 14.82 26.27 -15.80
C MET A 636 14.84 26.15 -17.33
N ASN A 637 15.94 25.68 -17.91
CA ASN A 637 16.05 25.41 -19.35
C ASN A 637 15.43 24.08 -19.81
N THR A 638 14.88 23.25 -18.91
CA THR A 638 14.31 21.95 -19.28
C THR A 638 13.06 22.13 -20.16
N PRO A 639 12.96 21.50 -21.35
CA PRO A 639 11.75 21.58 -22.15
C PRO A 639 10.55 20.91 -21.46
N VAL A 640 9.41 21.62 -21.42
CA VAL A 640 8.08 21.12 -21.03
C VAL A 640 7.25 20.94 -22.28
N ILE A 641 6.56 19.80 -22.42
CA ILE A 641 5.63 19.57 -23.54
C ILE A 641 4.34 20.32 -23.25
N ILE A 642 3.92 21.18 -24.18
CA ILE A 642 2.72 22.02 -24.06
C ILE A 642 1.58 21.60 -25.01
N SER A 643 1.69 20.43 -25.66
CA SER A 643 0.60 19.87 -26.48
C SER A 643 -0.44 19.11 -25.66
N GLU A 644 -0.13 18.77 -24.40
CA GLU A 644 -0.97 17.99 -23.49
C GLU A 644 -1.30 18.89 -22.27
N GLU A 645 -2.24 19.83 -22.40
CA GLU A 645 -2.41 20.93 -21.42
C GLU A 645 -2.70 20.48 -19.97
N MET A 646 -3.21 19.26 -19.81
CA MET A 646 -3.52 18.65 -18.51
C MET A 646 -2.38 17.75 -17.98
N GLU A 647 -1.23 17.69 -18.66
CA GLU A 647 -0.12 16.80 -18.32
C GLU A 647 1.20 17.54 -18.13
N LEU A 648 1.85 17.36 -16.97
CA LEU A 648 3.16 17.92 -16.70
C LEU A 648 4.27 16.99 -17.18
N ILE A 649 4.53 16.96 -18.49
CA ILE A 649 5.61 16.16 -19.09
C ILE A 649 6.81 17.04 -19.44
N ARG A 650 8.00 16.64 -18.98
CA ARG A 650 9.27 17.34 -19.24
C ARG A 650 10.28 16.44 -19.96
N ILE A 651 11.20 17.04 -20.70
CA ILE A 651 12.23 16.34 -21.48
C ILE A 651 13.60 16.62 -20.85
N PRO A 652 14.02 15.90 -19.80
CA PRO A 652 15.33 16.12 -19.17
C PRO A 652 16.51 15.90 -20.14
N ARG A 653 16.36 14.96 -21.09
CA ARG A 653 17.34 14.60 -22.14
C ARG A 653 16.60 14.12 -23.38
N ASN A 654 17.20 14.25 -24.57
CA ASN A 654 16.57 13.83 -25.82
C ASN A 654 16.11 12.36 -25.79
N GLY A 655 14.85 12.12 -26.16
CA GLY A 655 14.25 10.78 -26.11
C GLY A 655 13.89 10.26 -24.71
N ILE A 656 14.14 11.04 -23.65
CA ILE A 656 13.82 10.70 -22.26
C ILE A 656 12.80 11.70 -21.73
N PHE A 657 11.70 11.19 -21.17
CA PHE A 657 10.55 11.96 -20.72
C PHE A 657 10.33 11.74 -19.21
N HIS A 658 9.98 12.82 -18.49
CA HIS A 658 9.63 12.82 -17.07
C HIS A 658 8.14 13.11 -16.88
N CYS A 659 7.44 12.28 -16.12
CA CYS A 659 6.07 12.55 -15.68
C CYS A 659 6.07 13.27 -14.32
N GLY A 660 5.55 14.50 -14.29
CA GLY A 660 5.46 15.33 -13.09
C GLY A 660 4.59 14.76 -11.97
N PHE A 661 3.50 14.06 -12.29
CA PHE A 661 2.61 13.46 -11.28
C PHE A 661 3.21 12.19 -10.65
N CYS A 662 3.83 11.33 -11.44
CA CYS A 662 4.36 10.04 -10.97
C CYS A 662 5.83 10.08 -10.53
N ASN A 663 6.55 11.17 -10.85
CA ASN A 663 8.01 11.27 -10.73
C ASN A 663 8.76 10.10 -11.42
N LEU A 664 8.27 9.68 -12.60
CA LEU A 664 8.85 8.58 -13.38
C LEU A 664 9.60 9.09 -14.61
N ILE A 665 10.68 8.39 -14.95
CA ILE A 665 11.53 8.63 -16.12
C ILE A 665 11.29 7.50 -17.11
N ILE A 666 10.95 7.84 -18.36
CA ILE A 666 10.55 6.89 -19.41
C ILE A 666 11.32 7.22 -20.69
N ALA A 667 11.89 6.21 -21.34
CA ALA A 667 12.55 6.35 -22.63
C ALA A 667 11.55 6.11 -23.77
N GLY A 668 11.46 7.04 -24.72
CA GLY A 668 10.57 6.97 -25.87
C GLY A 668 9.17 7.58 -25.61
N TRP A 669 8.68 8.36 -26.58
CA TRP A 669 7.39 9.07 -26.46
C TRP A 669 6.19 8.12 -26.39
N ASN A 670 6.19 7.05 -27.19
CA ASN A 670 5.15 6.02 -27.20
C ASN A 670 4.90 5.43 -25.80
N ASP A 671 5.97 5.17 -25.06
CA ASP A 671 5.89 4.54 -23.74
C ASP A 671 5.46 5.56 -22.67
N MET A 672 5.80 6.85 -22.85
CA MET A 672 5.20 7.94 -22.06
C MET A 672 3.69 8.08 -22.34
N GLN A 673 3.25 7.99 -23.61
CA GLN A 673 1.81 8.01 -23.95
C GLN A 673 1.05 6.79 -23.40
N ASN A 674 1.69 5.63 -23.32
CA ASN A 674 1.12 4.45 -22.66
C ASN A 674 1.06 4.63 -21.13
N HIS A 675 2.09 5.24 -20.53
CA HIS A 675 2.09 5.57 -19.11
C HIS A 675 1.00 6.56 -18.71
N VAL A 676 0.79 7.66 -19.46
CA VAL A 676 -0.28 8.64 -19.19
C VAL A 676 -1.67 7.98 -19.18
N LYS A 677 -1.86 6.93 -19.98
CA LYS A 677 -3.12 6.14 -20.04
C LYS A 677 -3.24 5.06 -18.95
N SER A 678 -2.18 4.82 -18.16
CA SER A 678 -2.18 3.80 -17.12
C SER A 678 -3.13 4.12 -15.96
N LEU A 679 -3.44 3.11 -15.14
CA LEU A 679 -4.22 3.31 -13.92
C LEU A 679 -3.42 4.09 -12.87
N ASP A 680 -2.13 3.75 -12.67
CA ASP A 680 -1.27 4.41 -11.68
C ASP A 680 -1.06 5.88 -11.96
N HIS A 681 -0.93 6.24 -13.24
CA HIS A 681 -0.85 7.64 -13.65
C HIS A 681 -2.12 8.41 -13.29
N ARG A 682 -3.30 7.89 -13.66
CA ARG A 682 -4.58 8.51 -13.31
C ARG A 682 -4.76 8.63 -11.79
N ASN A 683 -4.38 7.61 -11.03
CA ASN A 683 -4.42 7.61 -9.57
C ASN A 683 -3.48 8.67 -8.95
N ASN A 684 -2.29 8.86 -9.49
CA ASN A 684 -1.32 9.83 -8.97
C ASN A 684 -1.66 11.28 -9.40
N LYS A 685 -2.19 11.45 -10.61
CA LYS A 685 -2.77 12.72 -11.08
C LYS A 685 -3.96 13.14 -10.22
N MET A 686 -4.91 12.23 -9.97
CA MET A 686 -6.05 12.48 -9.09
C MET A 686 -5.63 12.90 -7.66
N LYS A 687 -4.54 12.34 -7.11
CA LYS A 687 -3.95 12.78 -5.83
C LYS A 687 -3.35 14.19 -5.91
N SER A 688 -2.67 14.53 -7.02
CA SER A 688 -2.21 15.90 -7.32
C SER A 688 -3.39 16.87 -7.35
N ASP A 689 -4.45 16.52 -8.07
CA ASP A 689 -5.58 17.41 -8.33
C ASP A 689 -6.40 17.63 -7.04
N TRP A 690 -6.54 16.59 -6.21
CA TRP A 690 -7.11 16.71 -4.86
C TRP A 690 -6.25 17.57 -3.92
N ALA A 691 -4.92 17.42 -3.96
CA ALA A 691 -4.01 18.27 -3.19
C ALA A 691 -4.01 19.73 -3.70
N LEU A 692 -4.22 19.94 -5.00
CA LEU A 692 -4.42 21.27 -5.58
C LEU A 692 -5.71 21.90 -5.05
N GLU A 693 -6.84 21.19 -5.06
CA GLU A 693 -8.10 21.67 -4.44
C GLU A 693 -7.95 21.98 -2.94
N GLU A 694 -7.13 21.23 -2.20
CA GLU A 694 -6.91 21.45 -0.77
C GLU A 694 -6.02 22.67 -0.48
N PHE A 695 -4.89 22.82 -1.19
CA PHE A 695 -3.86 23.81 -0.84
C PHE A 695 -3.87 25.09 -1.70
N LEU A 696 -4.55 25.13 -2.86
CA LEU A 696 -4.60 26.32 -3.71
C LEU A 696 -5.11 27.58 -2.97
N PRO A 697 -6.21 27.55 -2.17
CA PRO A 697 -6.69 28.76 -1.48
C PRO A 697 -5.68 29.33 -0.47
N GLU A 698 -4.84 28.48 0.14
CA GLU A 698 -3.80 28.92 1.07
C GLU A 698 -2.57 29.45 0.31
N ALA A 699 -2.26 28.87 -0.85
CA ALA A 699 -1.22 29.35 -1.76
C ALA A 699 -1.56 30.74 -2.35
N GLU A 700 -2.81 30.97 -2.77
CA GLU A 700 -3.27 32.30 -3.22
C GLU A 700 -3.30 33.31 -2.08
N ALA A 701 -3.69 32.89 -0.87
CA ALA A 701 -3.59 33.72 0.31
C ALA A 701 -2.13 34.06 0.67
N GLN A 702 -1.16 33.21 0.34
CA GLN A 702 0.27 33.48 0.50
C GLN A 702 0.79 34.43 -0.59
N GLU A 703 0.42 34.21 -1.85
CA GLU A 703 0.72 35.08 -2.99
C GLU A 703 0.29 36.53 -2.71
N MET A 704 -0.95 36.74 -2.24
CA MET A 704 -1.44 38.06 -1.83
C MET A 704 -0.70 38.67 -0.64
N ARG A 705 -0.21 37.86 0.32
CA ARG A 705 0.63 38.36 1.43
C ARG A 705 1.99 38.81 0.94
N ASP A 706 2.62 38.05 0.05
CA ASP A 706 3.95 38.35 -0.48
C ASP A 706 3.92 39.56 -1.43
N GLU A 707 2.87 39.73 -2.23
CA GLU A 707 2.63 40.96 -3.00
C GLU A 707 2.41 42.18 -2.10
N PHE A 708 1.62 42.06 -1.02
CA PHE A 708 1.41 43.15 -0.07
C PHE A 708 2.73 43.56 0.62
N VAL A 709 3.53 42.59 1.08
CA VAL A 709 4.86 42.86 1.68
C VAL A 709 5.79 43.53 0.66
N LYS A 710 5.81 43.05 -0.59
CA LYS A 710 6.60 43.67 -1.68
C LYS A 710 6.17 45.11 -1.96
N MET A 711 4.86 45.39 -1.96
CA MET A 711 4.31 46.74 -2.13
C MET A 711 4.74 47.67 -0.99
N VAL A 712 4.65 47.21 0.27
CA VAL A 712 5.09 47.98 1.44
C VAL A 712 6.60 48.26 1.38
N LEU A 713 7.42 47.27 1.04
CA LEU A 713 8.88 47.43 0.93
C LEU A 713 9.27 48.42 -0.18
N MET A 714 8.64 48.35 -1.36
CA MET A 714 8.85 49.35 -2.42
C MET A 714 8.38 50.74 -2.00
N GLY A 715 7.27 50.83 -1.25
CA GLY A 715 6.82 52.08 -0.64
C GLY A 715 7.84 52.68 0.33
N MET A 716 8.50 51.86 1.15
CA MET A 716 9.56 52.32 2.05
C MET A 716 10.82 52.75 1.29
N LEU A 717 11.25 51.99 0.28
CA LEU A 717 12.43 52.31 -0.54
C LEU A 717 12.26 53.61 -1.35
N ASN A 718 11.04 53.95 -1.77
CA ASN A 718 10.74 55.20 -2.48
C ASN A 718 10.63 56.43 -1.56
N ASN A 719 10.78 56.27 -0.24
CA ASN A 719 10.79 57.34 0.76
C ASN A 719 12.17 57.50 1.44
N LEU A 720 13.22 56.91 0.87
CA LEU A 720 14.63 57.00 1.28
C LEU A 720 15.47 57.68 0.20
#